data_AF-A0A0G4GPB0-F1
#
_entry.id   AF-A0A0G4GPB0-F1
#
_cell.length_a   1.000
_cell.length_b   1.000
_cell.length_c   1.000
_cell.angle_alpha   90.00
_cell.angle_beta   90.00
_cell.angle_gamma   90.00
#
_symmetry.space_group_name_H-M   'P 1'
#
loop_
_entity.id
_entity.type
_entity.pdbx_description
1 polymer ?
#
loop_
_entity_poly.entity_id
_entity_poly.type
_entity_poly.pdbx_seq_one_letter_code
_entity_poly.pdbx_strand_id
1 'polypeptide(L)'
;MVVSGLGVRLSLFLVSVATSAGAFSAVSFADKLSSPLQGLSKGKVTRGGKSLLAMTDSNDYLAVHVFGKVKPGTNADFLKASLNNAGNSVHEPGVARFDVLTGTDNPEAFCLIEVYKNAGAPGAHKETAHYNKWRETVADMMAEPRSAKKYKIISPSVTSGCWDTEAEAAGRTILSGGPEKFLSEEVDAAAGSGGGLLCVFVDVQVTPGGESLFIEASKANAANSIKEPGVSRFDLLQNVEDPSNFVLVEVYNSKEGPARHKETAHYKCWRETVESIMARPRQALKFQTVFPSRVHWHRTERVTHVEHPGDKAGEGFGFDKGFEFASAGKIVFGSGAASKLPQLVKERGCSKACVVTGKGGKERFSELLGKLQGEGVQLSFFACSPEPTIEECRDAVKVARDAGADSVVAIGGGSSIDMGKAVAALLGNGGDPMDYAEVIGKGQVLSNPSVPFFALPTTAGTGSEVTKNSVLKSEEHGRKVSIRSNYMLPDLAIVDPQLTVSVPPDVTAHTGLDALTQCIEPFVSCNANPVTDALAREGIKRAARSLRAVYRDGSDLRAREDLAVASVIGGLCLANAKLGAVHGFAGVLGGLYPSPHGAVCAALLPFCFSGNVKALKARAESDPKCLAMLSKFDEVAQMVTNNPAATAEEGALWLESLAVDLGVPKLSAYGMKKEDHEKVVEMSKGSSSMKGNPVPLSSEELLVILQQAA
;
A
#
# COMPACT_ATOMS: atom_id res chain seq x y z
N MET A 1 17.27 60.35 33.94
CA MET A 1 17.24 61.39 32.90
C MET A 1 16.49 60.85 31.70
N VAL A 2 15.36 61.49 31.36
CA VAL A 2 14.61 61.54 30.07
C VAL A 2 14.20 60.17 29.45
N VAL A 3 12.99 59.63 29.67
CA VAL A 3 11.63 59.96 29.12
C VAL A 3 11.52 59.58 27.63
N SER A 4 10.59 58.79 27.09
CA SER A 4 9.13 58.53 27.26
C SER A 4 8.80 57.20 26.55
N GLY A 5 7.85 56.32 26.94
CA GLY A 5 6.39 56.46 27.12
C GLY A 5 5.71 55.63 26.00
N LEU A 6 4.66 54.82 26.11
CA LEU A 6 3.60 54.41 27.06
C LEU A 6 3.30 52.93 26.68
N GLY A 7 3.06 51.96 27.55
CA GLY A 7 1.95 51.83 28.51
C GLY A 7 0.89 50.86 27.95
N VAL A 8 0.71 49.62 28.44
CA VAL A 8 -0.06 49.15 29.63
C VAL A 8 -1.14 48.20 29.07
N ARG A 9 -1.55 47.03 29.60
CA ARG A 9 -1.14 46.09 30.68
C ARG A 9 -2.08 44.85 30.59
N LEU A 10 -1.53 43.67 30.86
CA LEU A 10 -1.97 42.64 31.83
C LEU A 10 -3.46 42.20 31.88
N SER A 11 -3.79 40.92 32.04
CA SER A 11 -3.46 40.13 33.24
C SER A 11 -3.66 38.61 33.03
N LEU A 12 -2.77 37.84 33.66
CA LEU A 12 -2.92 36.43 34.04
C LEU A 12 -4.04 36.23 35.08
N PHE A 13 -4.60 35.02 35.18
CA PHE A 13 -4.46 34.16 36.37
C PHE A 13 -4.99 32.72 36.14
N LEU A 14 -4.24 31.75 36.68
CA LEU A 14 -4.56 30.33 36.89
C LEU A 14 -5.59 30.14 38.03
N VAL A 15 -6.27 28.99 38.07
CA VAL A 15 -6.32 28.02 39.21
C VAL A 15 -7.36 26.89 38.98
N SER A 16 -6.85 25.65 38.97
CA SER A 16 -7.26 24.38 39.63
C SER A 16 -8.74 23.93 39.83
N VAL A 17 -9.01 22.71 39.32
CA VAL A 17 -9.64 21.50 39.90
C VAL A 17 -10.85 21.60 40.86
N ALA A 18 -11.97 20.96 40.49
CA ALA A 18 -12.76 20.10 41.39
C ALA A 18 -13.73 19.15 40.62
N THR A 19 -13.82 17.94 41.15
CA THR A 19 -14.60 16.74 40.79
C THR A 19 -16.11 16.84 41.05
N SER A 20 -16.95 16.12 40.29
CA SER A 20 -17.96 15.18 40.84
C SER A 20 -18.81 14.49 39.76
N ALA A 21 -19.10 13.21 40.01
CA ALA A 21 -19.90 12.28 39.23
C ALA A 21 -21.42 12.56 39.25
N GLY A 22 -22.15 11.94 38.31
CA GLY A 22 -23.61 11.78 38.41
C GLY A 22 -24.28 11.37 37.10
N ALA A 23 -24.52 10.08 36.92
CA ALA A 23 -25.40 9.52 35.89
C ALA A 23 -26.87 9.91 36.15
N PHE A 24 -27.69 10.07 35.10
CA PHE A 24 -29.02 9.44 34.94
C PHE A 24 -29.66 9.79 33.58
N SER A 25 -30.55 8.90 33.15
CA SER A 25 -31.07 8.67 31.81
C SER A 25 -32.08 9.67 31.25
N ALA A 26 -32.18 9.63 29.92
CA ALA A 26 -33.34 9.83 29.03
C ALA A 26 -34.71 10.17 29.64
N VAL A 27 -35.43 11.10 28.98
CA VAL A 27 -36.72 10.85 28.28
C VAL A 27 -37.22 12.14 27.58
N SER A 28 -37.68 11.92 26.35
CA SER A 28 -38.46 12.76 25.41
C SER A 28 -39.65 13.52 26.03
N PHE A 29 -39.97 14.74 25.52
CA PHE A 29 -41.19 15.03 24.75
C PHE A 29 -41.32 16.51 24.35
N ALA A 30 -42.05 16.72 23.26
CA ALA A 30 -42.18 17.91 22.43
C ALA A 30 -43.17 18.99 22.93
N ASP A 31 -43.17 20.08 22.16
CA ASP A 31 -44.23 21.06 21.90
C ASP A 31 -44.49 22.21 22.89
N LYS A 32 -44.23 23.45 22.45
CA LYS A 32 -45.29 24.40 22.04
C LYS A 32 -44.77 25.76 21.54
N LEU A 33 -45.19 26.04 20.30
CA LEU A 33 -45.58 27.30 19.66
C LEU A 33 -45.72 28.56 20.55
N SER A 34 -45.23 29.72 20.08
CA SER A 34 -46.08 30.88 19.68
C SER A 34 -45.29 32.15 19.30
N SER A 35 -45.15 32.40 17.98
CA SER A 35 -45.53 33.62 17.21
C SER A 35 -45.12 35.07 17.64
N PRO A 36 -45.36 36.12 16.83
CA PRO A 36 -44.71 36.47 15.55
C PRO A 36 -44.36 37.99 15.48
N LEU A 37 -43.62 38.48 14.49
CA LEU A 37 -43.82 39.86 14.00
C LEU A 37 -43.56 39.97 12.49
N GLN A 38 -44.57 40.51 11.82
CA GLN A 38 -44.70 40.78 10.40
C GLN A 38 -43.99 42.09 10.01
N GLY A 39 -43.57 42.20 8.75
CA GLY A 39 -43.18 43.46 8.11
C GLY A 39 -43.03 43.31 6.60
N LEU A 40 -44.12 43.55 5.86
CA LEU A 40 -44.22 43.53 4.39
C LEU A 40 -43.58 44.77 3.73
N SER A 41 -42.95 44.62 2.57
CA SER A 41 -43.36 45.38 1.37
C SER A 41 -42.90 44.69 0.07
N LYS A 42 -43.71 44.87 -0.98
CA LYS A 42 -43.76 44.09 -2.23
C LYS A 42 -42.92 44.74 -3.34
N GLY A 43 -42.20 43.91 -4.10
CA GLY A 43 -41.78 44.18 -5.48
C GLY A 43 -42.09 42.95 -6.35
N LYS A 44 -42.93 43.12 -7.38
CA LYS A 44 -43.39 42.09 -8.33
C LYS A 44 -42.30 41.87 -9.39
N VAL A 45 -41.76 40.66 -9.53
CA VAL A 45 -41.13 40.16 -10.77
C VAL A 45 -41.60 38.72 -11.01
N THR A 46 -41.72 38.41 -12.30
CA THR A 46 -42.54 37.42 -12.99
C THR A 46 -42.19 35.93 -12.76
N ARG A 47 -43.25 35.10 -12.87
CA ARG A 47 -43.27 33.63 -12.80
C ARG A 47 -42.31 32.96 -13.79
N GLY A 48 -41.56 31.97 -13.31
CA GLY A 48 -40.84 30.99 -14.13
C GLY A 48 -39.96 30.04 -13.34
N GLY A 49 -40.40 29.55 -12.18
CA GLY A 49 -39.66 28.57 -11.39
C GLY A 49 -40.49 27.31 -11.16
N LYS A 50 -40.11 26.19 -11.80
CA LYS A 50 -40.59 24.88 -11.38
C LYS A 50 -39.70 24.39 -10.23
N SER A 51 -40.37 24.31 -9.08
CA SER A 51 -40.05 23.59 -7.84
C SER A 51 -38.86 22.61 -7.93
N LEU A 52 -37.73 23.02 -7.38
CA LEU A 52 -36.72 22.11 -6.85
C LEU A 52 -37.33 21.53 -5.56
N LEU A 53 -37.75 20.26 -5.58
CA LEU A 53 -37.96 19.53 -4.33
C LEU A 53 -36.61 19.52 -3.60
N ALA A 54 -36.61 20.12 -2.41
CA ALA A 54 -35.42 20.52 -1.69
C ALA A 54 -34.53 19.31 -1.37
N MET A 55 -33.31 19.29 -1.93
CA MET A 55 -32.18 18.62 -1.31
C MET A 55 -31.86 19.41 -0.04
N THR A 56 -32.35 18.96 1.11
CA THR A 56 -32.21 19.68 2.38
C THR A 56 -30.91 19.39 3.13
N ASP A 57 -30.04 18.50 2.64
CA ASP A 57 -28.75 18.22 3.28
C ASP A 57 -27.57 18.56 2.37
N SER A 58 -26.69 19.43 2.87
CA SER A 58 -25.55 20.02 2.16
C SER A 58 -24.40 19.05 1.80
N ASN A 59 -24.63 17.73 1.86
CA ASN A 59 -23.60 16.69 1.73
C ASN A 59 -23.93 15.55 0.74
N ASP A 60 -25.04 15.61 0.00
CA ASP A 60 -25.39 14.58 -1.00
C ASP A 60 -24.76 14.88 -2.38
N TYR A 61 -24.05 13.90 -2.94
CA TYR A 61 -23.49 13.98 -4.29
C TYR A 61 -24.61 13.95 -5.35
N LEU A 62 -24.41 14.69 -6.44
CA LEU A 62 -25.31 14.75 -7.59
C LEU A 62 -24.64 14.13 -8.81
N ALA A 63 -25.23 13.10 -9.40
CA ALA A 63 -24.80 12.56 -10.68
C ALA A 63 -25.64 13.18 -11.82
N VAL A 64 -24.97 13.59 -12.90
CA VAL A 64 -25.60 14.12 -14.12
C VAL A 64 -25.11 13.27 -15.29
N HIS A 65 -26.03 12.58 -15.95
CA HIS A 65 -25.73 11.86 -17.19
C HIS A 65 -26.16 12.70 -18.38
N VAL A 66 -25.20 13.11 -19.21
CA VAL A 66 -25.44 13.90 -20.42
C VAL A 66 -25.36 13.00 -21.64
N PHE A 67 -26.50 12.74 -22.28
CA PHE A 67 -26.60 11.94 -23.48
C PHE A 67 -26.69 12.81 -24.72
N GLY A 68 -26.07 12.38 -25.81
CA GLY A 68 -26.21 13.04 -27.09
C GLY A 68 -25.70 12.20 -28.25
N LYS A 69 -25.90 12.74 -29.45
CA LYS A 69 -25.43 12.17 -30.70
C LYS A 69 -24.64 13.22 -31.49
N VAL A 70 -23.45 12.87 -31.96
CA VAL A 70 -22.65 13.71 -32.86
C VAL A 70 -23.03 13.47 -34.32
N LYS A 71 -22.73 14.43 -35.20
CA LYS A 71 -22.87 14.27 -36.64
C LYS A 71 -21.86 13.21 -37.14
N PRO A 72 -22.21 12.44 -38.19
CA PRO A 72 -21.27 11.52 -38.80
C PRO A 72 -19.97 12.24 -39.20
N GLY A 73 -18.82 11.67 -38.83
CA GLY A 73 -17.51 12.20 -39.18
C GLY A 73 -16.91 13.21 -38.19
N THR A 74 -17.64 13.65 -37.16
CA THR A 74 -17.11 14.58 -36.14
C THR A 74 -16.69 13.88 -34.83
N ASN A 75 -16.70 12.55 -34.79
CA ASN A 75 -16.49 11.76 -33.57
C ASN A 75 -15.10 11.98 -32.95
N ALA A 76 -14.04 11.99 -33.78
CA ALA A 76 -12.67 12.18 -33.29
C ALA A 76 -12.48 13.57 -32.68
N ASP A 77 -12.98 14.61 -33.34
CA ASP A 77 -12.89 16.00 -32.85
C ASP A 77 -13.73 16.20 -31.58
N PHE A 78 -14.93 15.61 -31.52
CA PHE A 78 -15.76 15.62 -30.32
C PHE A 78 -15.07 14.93 -29.15
N LEU A 79 -14.46 13.75 -29.37
CA LEU A 79 -13.72 13.04 -28.32
C LEU A 79 -12.54 13.86 -27.84
N LYS A 80 -11.72 14.41 -28.76
CA LYS A 80 -10.60 15.27 -28.40
C LYS A 80 -11.03 16.45 -27.54
N ALA A 81 -12.11 17.14 -27.93
CA ALA A 81 -12.65 18.25 -27.15
C ALA A 81 -13.15 17.78 -25.76
N SER A 82 -13.86 16.66 -25.71
CA SER A 82 -14.47 16.13 -24.48
C SER A 82 -13.44 15.56 -23.51
N LEU A 83 -12.37 14.96 -24.00
CA LEU A 83 -11.23 14.50 -23.19
C LEU A 83 -10.50 15.68 -22.56
N ASN A 84 -10.27 16.76 -23.32
CA ASN A 84 -9.72 17.99 -22.77
C ASN A 84 -10.64 18.60 -21.70
N ASN A 85 -11.97 18.58 -21.90
CA ASN A 85 -12.91 19.03 -20.88
C ASN A 85 -12.77 18.18 -19.61
N ALA A 86 -12.95 16.86 -19.75
CA ALA A 86 -12.93 15.91 -18.64
C ALA A 86 -11.62 15.96 -17.84
N GLY A 87 -10.47 16.00 -18.52
CA GLY A 87 -9.16 16.08 -17.87
C GLY A 87 -8.92 17.37 -17.07
N ASN A 88 -9.58 18.47 -17.42
CA ASN A 88 -9.55 19.68 -16.60
C ASN A 88 -10.61 19.66 -15.49
N SER A 89 -11.79 19.10 -15.77
CA SER A 89 -12.92 19.08 -14.84
C SER A 89 -12.65 18.23 -13.61
N VAL A 90 -11.87 17.15 -13.72
CA VAL A 90 -11.46 16.32 -12.56
C VAL A 90 -10.62 17.08 -11.52
N HIS A 91 -10.08 18.25 -11.86
CA HIS A 91 -9.33 19.10 -10.93
C HIS A 91 -10.18 20.20 -10.29
N GLU A 92 -11.47 20.30 -10.63
CA GLU A 92 -12.36 21.28 -10.03
C GLU A 92 -12.79 20.85 -8.61
N PRO A 93 -12.75 21.75 -7.61
CA PRO A 93 -13.10 21.41 -6.23
C PRO A 93 -14.50 20.81 -6.05
N GLY A 94 -15.44 21.16 -6.93
CA GLY A 94 -16.83 20.70 -6.87
C GLY A 94 -17.11 19.42 -7.67
N VAL A 95 -16.18 18.96 -8.50
CA VAL A 95 -16.32 17.79 -9.36
C VAL A 95 -15.64 16.61 -8.69
N ALA A 96 -16.42 15.58 -8.40
CA ALA A 96 -15.90 14.32 -7.90
C ALA A 96 -15.36 13.47 -9.05
N ARG A 97 -16.13 13.36 -10.13
CA ARG A 97 -15.85 12.47 -11.27
C ARG A 97 -16.36 13.07 -12.58
N PHE A 98 -15.65 12.79 -13.67
CA PHE A 98 -16.07 13.15 -15.01
C PHE A 98 -15.68 12.03 -15.99
N ASP A 99 -16.65 11.30 -16.53
CA ASP A 99 -16.40 10.20 -17.46
C ASP A 99 -16.86 10.55 -18.88
N VAL A 100 -16.13 10.05 -19.88
CA VAL A 100 -16.49 10.15 -21.31
C VAL A 100 -16.73 8.75 -21.85
N LEU A 101 -17.92 8.51 -22.37
CA LEU A 101 -18.36 7.22 -22.90
C LEU A 101 -18.81 7.34 -24.36
N THR A 102 -18.57 6.32 -25.18
CA THR A 102 -19.02 6.23 -26.58
C THR A 102 -19.93 5.04 -26.81
N GLY A 103 -20.91 5.14 -27.71
CA GLY A 103 -21.86 4.07 -27.96
C GLY A 103 -21.18 2.83 -28.58
N THR A 104 -21.52 1.65 -28.06
CA THR A 104 -21.00 0.38 -28.60
C THR A 104 -21.63 0.02 -29.94
N ASP A 105 -22.96 0.15 -30.03
CA ASP A 105 -23.74 -0.19 -31.22
C ASP A 105 -23.90 1.02 -32.17
N ASN A 106 -23.65 2.23 -31.66
CA ASN A 106 -23.71 3.47 -32.42
C ASN A 106 -22.55 4.40 -31.99
N PRO A 107 -21.45 4.43 -32.76
CA PRO A 107 -20.28 5.24 -32.43
C PRO A 107 -20.54 6.76 -32.36
N GLU A 108 -21.64 7.23 -32.95
CA GLU A 108 -22.07 8.63 -32.91
C GLU A 108 -22.76 8.98 -31.59
N ALA A 109 -23.20 7.99 -30.82
CA ALA A 109 -23.78 8.23 -29.50
C ALA A 109 -22.66 8.42 -28.45
N PHE A 110 -22.90 9.30 -27.48
CA PHE A 110 -22.02 9.47 -26.33
C PHE A 110 -22.81 9.65 -25.04
N CYS A 111 -22.14 9.41 -23.92
CA CYS A 111 -22.63 9.76 -22.59
C CYS A 111 -21.48 10.39 -21.80
N LEU A 112 -21.74 11.51 -21.14
CA LEU A 112 -20.86 12.06 -20.10
C LEU A 112 -21.46 11.76 -18.74
N ILE A 113 -20.68 11.15 -17.83
CA ILE A 113 -21.08 10.97 -16.43
C ILE A 113 -20.36 12.04 -15.62
N GLU A 114 -21.10 13.01 -15.11
CA GLU A 114 -20.57 14.09 -14.29
C GLU A 114 -21.06 13.91 -12.85
N VAL A 115 -20.15 13.76 -11.89
CA VAL A 115 -20.51 13.60 -10.48
C VAL A 115 -19.99 14.79 -9.68
N TYR A 116 -20.89 15.42 -8.95
CA TYR A 116 -20.66 16.67 -8.24
C TYR A 116 -20.82 16.48 -6.74
N LYS A 117 -19.92 17.09 -5.96
CA LYS A 117 -19.92 16.98 -4.48
C LYS A 117 -21.05 17.77 -3.82
N ASN A 118 -21.66 18.71 -4.54
CA ASN A 118 -22.77 19.53 -4.06
C ASN A 118 -23.63 20.08 -5.21
N ALA A 119 -24.82 20.55 -4.89
CA ALA A 119 -25.80 21.04 -5.85
C ALA A 119 -25.39 22.33 -6.61
N GLY A 120 -24.41 23.10 -6.11
CA GLY A 120 -23.90 24.32 -6.75
C GLY A 120 -22.78 24.07 -7.75
N ALA A 121 -22.05 22.96 -7.61
CA ALA A 121 -20.90 22.63 -8.45
C ALA A 121 -21.20 22.47 -9.96
N PRO A 122 -22.36 21.94 -10.41
CA PRO A 122 -22.70 21.95 -11.84
C PRO A 122 -22.82 23.36 -12.43
N GLY A 123 -23.20 24.35 -11.62
CA GLY A 123 -23.23 25.75 -12.03
C GLY A 123 -21.81 26.30 -12.20
N ALA A 124 -20.97 26.09 -11.19
CA ALA A 124 -19.58 26.51 -11.20
C ALA A 124 -18.78 25.88 -12.36
N HIS A 125 -18.95 24.58 -12.62
CA HIS A 125 -18.32 23.90 -13.76
C HIS A 125 -18.66 24.57 -15.09
N LYS A 126 -19.91 24.99 -15.27
CA LYS A 126 -20.38 25.67 -16.50
C LYS A 126 -19.84 27.08 -16.69
N GLU A 127 -19.26 27.67 -15.66
CA GLU A 127 -18.62 28.98 -15.71
C GLU A 127 -17.12 28.88 -16.04
N THR A 128 -16.54 27.67 -16.04
CA THR A 128 -15.11 27.48 -16.30
C THR A 128 -14.73 27.74 -17.77
N ALA A 129 -13.50 28.20 -17.98
CA ALA A 129 -12.99 28.49 -19.32
C ALA A 129 -12.91 27.23 -20.21
N HIS A 130 -12.50 26.09 -19.65
CA HIS A 130 -12.37 24.85 -20.41
C HIS A 130 -13.73 24.28 -20.84
N TYR A 131 -14.75 24.38 -19.99
CA TYR A 131 -16.12 24.01 -20.35
C TYR A 131 -16.72 24.94 -21.41
N ASN A 132 -16.52 26.25 -21.31
CA ASN A 132 -17.02 27.19 -22.33
C ASN A 132 -16.37 26.94 -23.69
N LYS A 133 -15.04 26.73 -23.70
CA LYS A 133 -14.31 26.32 -24.91
C LYS A 133 -14.85 25.01 -25.47
N TRP A 134 -15.10 24.01 -24.62
CA TRP A 134 -15.70 22.75 -25.05
C TRP A 134 -17.10 22.97 -25.65
N ARG A 135 -17.97 23.72 -24.97
CA ARG A 135 -19.34 24.03 -25.40
C ARG A 135 -19.36 24.67 -26.79
N GLU A 136 -18.51 25.65 -27.02
CA GLU A 136 -18.38 26.32 -28.32
C GLU A 136 -17.86 25.35 -29.39
N THR A 137 -16.82 24.58 -29.06
CA THR A 137 -16.20 23.62 -30.00
C THR A 137 -17.18 22.56 -30.46
N VAL A 138 -17.98 21.99 -29.55
CA VAL A 138 -18.88 20.86 -29.87
C VAL A 138 -20.25 21.30 -30.39
N ALA A 139 -20.58 22.59 -30.39
CA ALA A 139 -21.92 23.10 -30.72
C ALA A 139 -22.37 22.65 -32.12
N ASP A 140 -21.51 22.83 -33.12
CA ASP A 140 -21.82 22.47 -34.52
C ASP A 140 -21.66 20.97 -34.81
N MET A 141 -21.10 20.20 -33.86
CA MET A 141 -20.90 18.76 -33.98
C MET A 141 -22.12 17.95 -33.53
N MET A 142 -23.10 18.56 -32.84
CA MET A 142 -24.29 17.85 -32.36
C MET A 142 -25.26 17.55 -33.51
N ALA A 143 -25.66 16.28 -33.65
CA ALA A 143 -26.73 15.87 -34.56
C ALA A 143 -28.13 16.22 -34.01
N GLU A 144 -28.25 16.24 -32.68
CA GLU A 144 -29.48 16.57 -31.95
C GLU A 144 -29.16 17.28 -30.62
N PRO A 145 -30.11 18.02 -30.02
CA PRO A 145 -29.89 18.62 -28.71
C PRO A 145 -29.55 17.56 -27.64
N ARG A 146 -28.49 17.82 -26.88
CA ARG A 146 -28.10 16.97 -25.74
C ARG A 146 -29.20 16.95 -24.69
N SER A 147 -29.40 15.79 -24.05
CA SER A 147 -30.28 15.63 -22.90
C SER A 147 -29.45 15.39 -21.64
N ALA A 148 -29.90 15.89 -20.50
CA ALA A 148 -29.24 15.68 -19.21
C ALA A 148 -30.24 15.12 -18.22
N LYS A 149 -29.90 14.00 -17.58
CA LYS A 149 -30.68 13.40 -16.48
C LYS A 149 -29.91 13.55 -15.18
N LYS A 150 -30.60 13.95 -14.12
CA LYS A 150 -30.01 14.15 -12.79
C LYS A 150 -30.42 13.02 -11.86
N TYR A 151 -29.46 12.53 -11.10
CA TYR A 151 -29.66 11.41 -10.20
C TYR A 151 -29.08 11.66 -8.81
N LYS A 152 -29.80 11.18 -7.80
CA LYS A 152 -29.25 10.90 -6.47
C LYS A 152 -28.48 9.59 -6.52
N ILE A 153 -27.29 9.58 -5.93
CA ILE A 153 -26.49 8.36 -5.78
C ILE A 153 -27.01 7.57 -4.57
N ILE A 154 -27.50 6.36 -4.80
CA ILE A 154 -28.05 5.49 -3.75
C ILE A 154 -27.01 4.47 -3.28
N SER A 155 -26.17 3.98 -4.20
CA SER A 155 -25.02 3.11 -3.92
C SER A 155 -23.96 3.30 -5.00
N PRO A 156 -22.66 3.34 -4.66
CA PRO A 156 -22.04 3.25 -3.32
C PRO A 156 -22.36 4.44 -2.39
N SER A 157 -22.14 4.27 -1.08
CA SER A 157 -22.32 5.35 -0.08
C SER A 157 -21.41 6.55 -0.39
N VAL A 158 -21.93 7.76 -0.21
CA VAL A 158 -21.20 9.03 -0.43
C VAL A 158 -20.20 9.37 0.69
N THR A 159 -20.22 8.64 1.82
CA THR A 159 -19.34 8.89 2.98
C THR A 159 -17.92 8.34 2.86
N SER A 160 -17.60 7.65 1.76
CA SER A 160 -16.35 6.90 1.61
C SER A 160 -15.30 7.52 0.67
N GLY A 161 -15.54 8.70 0.09
CA GLY A 161 -14.61 9.24 -0.93
C GLY A 161 -14.48 8.34 -2.17
N CYS A 162 -15.40 7.38 -2.36
CA CYS A 162 -15.41 6.45 -3.49
C CYS A 162 -15.67 7.12 -4.85
N TRP A 163 -15.98 8.42 -4.84
CA TRP A 163 -16.20 9.26 -6.00
C TRP A 163 -15.10 10.29 -6.22
N ASP A 164 -14.13 10.47 -5.32
CA ASP A 164 -13.08 11.50 -5.43
C ASP A 164 -11.92 11.06 -6.36
N THR A 165 -11.43 11.99 -7.19
CA THR A 165 -10.21 11.81 -8.01
C THR A 165 -8.94 12.21 -7.24
N GLU A 166 -7.78 11.64 -7.61
CA GLU A 166 -6.51 11.65 -6.84
C GLU A 166 -5.92 13.02 -6.47
N ALA A 167 -6.41 14.13 -7.04
CA ALA A 167 -5.83 15.46 -6.85
C ALA A 167 -6.02 16.03 -5.41
N GLU A 168 -7.14 15.75 -4.75
CA GLU A 168 -7.40 16.26 -3.38
C GLU A 168 -6.92 15.30 -2.28
N ALA A 169 -6.85 14.00 -2.54
CA ALA A 169 -6.36 13.02 -1.55
C ALA A 169 -4.84 13.13 -1.29
N ALA A 170 -4.09 13.78 -2.20
CA ALA A 170 -2.62 13.80 -2.17
C ALA A 170 -1.97 15.17 -1.86
N GLY A 171 -2.74 16.27 -1.71
CA GLY A 171 -2.21 17.57 -1.27
C GLY A 171 -0.96 18.08 -2.01
N ARG A 172 -0.83 17.87 -3.33
CA ARG A 172 0.36 18.29 -4.10
C ARG A 172 0.15 19.61 -4.86
N THR A 173 1.14 20.49 -4.70
CA THR A 173 1.41 21.65 -5.57
C THR A 173 2.12 21.20 -6.85
N ILE A 174 1.75 21.81 -7.97
CA ILE A 174 2.07 21.42 -9.36
C ILE A 174 3.58 21.47 -9.69
N LEU A 175 4.10 20.38 -10.29
CA LEU A 175 5.36 20.37 -11.04
C LEU A 175 5.16 20.96 -12.44
N SER A 176 6.13 21.75 -12.88
CA SER A 176 6.14 22.54 -14.11
C SER A 176 6.11 21.69 -15.39
N GLY A 177 4.91 21.50 -15.95
CA GLY A 177 4.69 20.98 -17.29
C GLY A 177 3.19 21.01 -17.57
N GLY A 178 2.75 21.96 -18.40
CA GLY A 178 1.31 22.26 -18.56
C GLY A 178 0.46 21.07 -19.04
N PRO A 179 -0.87 21.12 -18.79
CA PRO A 179 -1.82 20.03 -19.05
C PRO A 179 -1.87 19.55 -20.51
N GLU A 180 -1.39 20.36 -21.46
CA GLU A 180 -1.41 20.05 -22.89
C GLU A 180 -0.52 18.86 -23.29
N LYS A 181 0.56 18.58 -22.55
CA LYS A 181 1.50 17.49 -22.88
C LYS A 181 1.02 16.12 -22.39
N PHE A 182 0.25 16.10 -21.29
CA PHE A 182 -0.35 14.89 -20.73
C PHE A 182 -1.55 14.42 -21.59
N LEU A 183 -2.31 15.38 -22.13
CA LEU A 183 -3.50 15.10 -22.94
C LEU A 183 -3.19 14.60 -24.36
N SER A 184 -2.06 14.98 -24.96
CA SER A 184 -1.72 14.52 -26.32
C SER A 184 -1.36 13.03 -26.38
N GLU A 185 -0.69 12.50 -25.36
CA GLU A 185 -0.25 11.09 -25.33
C GLU A 185 -1.42 10.13 -25.04
N GLU A 186 -2.43 10.54 -24.25
CA GLU A 186 -3.64 9.74 -23.99
C GLU A 186 -4.63 9.72 -25.17
N VAL A 187 -4.75 10.83 -25.91
CA VAL A 187 -5.64 10.92 -27.09
C VAL A 187 -5.16 10.01 -28.23
N ASP A 188 -3.84 9.95 -28.46
CA ASP A 188 -3.24 9.07 -29.48
C ASP A 188 -3.31 7.58 -29.07
N ALA A 189 -3.22 7.27 -27.78
CA ALA A 189 -3.39 5.90 -27.25
C ALA A 189 -4.86 5.42 -27.30
N ALA A 190 -5.82 6.31 -27.05
CA ALA A 190 -7.26 6.03 -27.13
C ALA A 190 -7.75 5.85 -28.58
N ALA A 191 -7.10 6.48 -29.56
CA ALA A 191 -7.40 6.31 -30.98
C ALA A 191 -6.77 5.04 -31.59
N GLY A 192 -5.72 4.47 -30.98
CA GLY A 192 -4.90 3.39 -31.55
C GLY A 192 -5.04 2.00 -30.94
N SER A 193 -5.74 1.81 -29.80
CA SER A 193 -5.86 0.50 -29.14
C SER A 193 -7.32 0.14 -28.83
N GLY A 194 -7.82 -0.96 -29.40
CA GLY A 194 -9.16 -1.45 -29.10
C GLY A 194 -9.25 -1.99 -27.67
N GLY A 195 -10.14 -1.42 -26.83
CA GLY A 195 -10.61 -2.11 -25.62
C GLY A 195 -10.99 -1.24 -24.41
N GLY A 196 -11.85 -0.23 -24.55
CA GLY A 196 -12.54 0.37 -23.40
C GLY A 196 -13.41 -0.64 -22.63
N LEU A 197 -13.69 -0.40 -21.35
CA LEU A 197 -14.60 -1.24 -20.56
C LEU A 197 -16.02 -1.15 -21.12
N LEU A 198 -16.79 -2.24 -21.03
CA LEU A 198 -18.21 -2.24 -21.39
C LEU A 198 -19.02 -1.63 -20.24
N CYS A 199 -19.62 -0.47 -20.47
CA CYS A 199 -20.53 0.17 -19.53
C CYS A 199 -21.99 -0.07 -19.98
N VAL A 200 -22.81 -0.64 -19.11
CA VAL A 200 -24.22 -0.94 -19.36
C VAL A 200 -25.06 -0.10 -18.40
N PHE A 201 -25.93 0.72 -18.96
CA PHE A 201 -26.92 1.48 -18.23
C PHE A 201 -28.22 0.69 -18.28
N VAL A 202 -28.66 0.14 -17.16
CA VAL A 202 -29.94 -0.54 -17.04
C VAL A 202 -30.97 0.45 -16.52
N ASP A 203 -31.78 1.02 -17.41
CA ASP A 203 -32.89 1.90 -17.08
C ASP A 203 -34.08 1.07 -16.59
N VAL A 204 -34.57 1.45 -15.41
CA VAL A 204 -35.63 0.76 -14.68
C VAL A 204 -36.73 1.74 -14.32
N GLN A 205 -37.98 1.39 -14.64
CA GLN A 205 -39.16 2.05 -14.08
C GLN A 205 -39.88 1.09 -13.16
N VAL A 206 -40.07 1.49 -11.91
CA VAL A 206 -40.88 0.73 -10.95
C VAL A 206 -42.28 1.31 -10.83
N THR A 207 -43.22 0.51 -10.35
CA THR A 207 -44.56 0.98 -10.00
C THR A 207 -44.48 1.93 -8.79
N PRO A 208 -45.29 3.00 -8.74
CA PRO A 208 -45.31 3.89 -7.57
C PRO A 208 -45.57 3.11 -6.28
N GLY A 209 -44.72 3.33 -5.27
CA GLY A 209 -44.72 2.57 -4.01
C GLY A 209 -43.74 1.38 -3.97
N GLY A 210 -43.17 1.00 -5.12
CA GLY A 210 -42.15 -0.05 -5.22
C GLY A 210 -40.71 0.41 -4.98
N GLU A 211 -40.48 1.72 -4.80
CA GLU A 211 -39.15 2.34 -4.76
C GLU A 211 -38.27 1.77 -3.64
N SER A 212 -38.80 1.66 -2.42
CA SER A 212 -38.03 1.16 -1.27
C SER A 212 -37.58 -0.29 -1.46
N LEU A 213 -38.48 -1.15 -1.94
CA LEU A 213 -38.18 -2.54 -2.24
C LEU A 213 -37.11 -2.64 -3.34
N PHE A 214 -37.25 -1.83 -4.40
CA PHE A 214 -36.27 -1.81 -5.48
C PHE A 214 -34.90 -1.34 -4.99
N ILE A 215 -34.84 -0.29 -4.16
CA ILE A 215 -33.59 0.23 -3.59
C ILE A 215 -32.91 -0.84 -2.74
N GLU A 216 -33.65 -1.50 -1.84
CA GLU A 216 -33.09 -2.52 -0.96
C GLU A 216 -32.55 -3.73 -1.75
N ALA A 217 -33.37 -4.27 -2.65
CA ALA A 217 -32.97 -5.39 -3.50
C ALA A 217 -31.76 -5.02 -4.37
N SER A 218 -31.76 -3.83 -4.97
CA SER A 218 -30.70 -3.39 -5.88
C SER A 218 -29.40 -3.04 -5.15
N LYS A 219 -29.45 -2.54 -3.92
CA LYS A 219 -28.27 -2.39 -3.05
C LYS A 219 -27.63 -3.74 -2.77
N ALA A 220 -28.44 -4.76 -2.43
CA ALA A 220 -27.95 -6.11 -2.19
C ALA A 220 -27.36 -6.74 -3.47
N ASN A 221 -27.97 -6.50 -4.64
CA ASN A 221 -27.41 -6.91 -5.92
C ASN A 221 -26.05 -6.24 -6.15
N ALA A 222 -25.99 -4.90 -6.12
CA ALA A 222 -24.76 -4.13 -6.35
C ALA A 222 -23.61 -4.54 -5.41
N ALA A 223 -23.89 -4.73 -4.12
CA ALA A 223 -22.91 -5.13 -3.11
C ALA A 223 -22.30 -6.53 -3.37
N ASN A 224 -23.02 -7.42 -4.06
CA ASN A 224 -22.51 -8.73 -4.43
C ASN A 224 -21.91 -8.74 -5.85
N SER A 225 -22.47 -7.93 -6.77
CA SER A 225 -21.97 -7.84 -8.13
C SER A 225 -20.58 -7.24 -8.19
N ILE A 226 -20.25 -6.28 -7.31
CA ILE A 226 -18.89 -5.73 -7.24
C ILE A 226 -17.82 -6.76 -6.80
N LYS A 227 -18.24 -7.90 -6.25
CA LYS A 227 -17.34 -9.01 -5.87
C LYS A 227 -17.10 -9.97 -7.02
N GLU A 228 -17.87 -9.86 -8.11
CA GLU A 228 -17.76 -10.77 -9.25
C GLU A 228 -16.47 -10.51 -10.06
N PRO A 229 -15.81 -11.57 -10.53
CA PRO A 229 -14.69 -11.44 -11.46
C PRO A 229 -15.08 -10.68 -12.73
N GLY A 230 -14.45 -9.53 -12.92
CA GLY A 230 -14.60 -8.70 -14.12
C GLY A 230 -15.70 -7.64 -14.07
N VAL A 231 -16.42 -7.50 -12.95
CA VAL A 231 -17.20 -6.30 -12.66
C VAL A 231 -16.27 -5.24 -12.09
N SER A 232 -16.15 -4.11 -12.79
CA SER A 232 -15.30 -2.98 -12.40
C SER A 232 -16.05 -1.95 -11.56
N ARG A 233 -17.35 -1.79 -11.80
CA ARG A 233 -18.22 -0.86 -11.08
C ARG A 233 -19.68 -1.31 -11.15
N PHE A 234 -20.47 -0.99 -10.12
CA PHE A 234 -21.90 -1.25 -10.08
C PHE A 234 -22.60 -0.17 -9.24
N ASP A 235 -23.14 0.86 -9.90
CA ASP A 235 -23.80 1.97 -9.23
C ASP A 235 -25.32 1.84 -9.31
N LEU A 236 -26.02 2.28 -8.26
CA LEU A 236 -27.47 2.44 -8.22
C LEU A 236 -27.79 3.91 -8.06
N LEU A 237 -28.49 4.47 -9.04
CA LEU A 237 -28.83 5.88 -9.11
C LEU A 237 -30.35 6.05 -9.23
N GLN A 238 -30.91 6.99 -8.48
CA GLN A 238 -32.35 7.32 -8.50
C GLN A 238 -32.56 8.68 -9.16
N ASN A 239 -33.48 8.77 -10.11
CA ASN A 239 -33.75 10.00 -10.84
C ASN A 239 -34.38 11.06 -9.91
N VAL A 240 -33.89 12.29 -9.98
CA VAL A 240 -34.33 13.41 -9.13
C VAL A 240 -35.71 13.92 -9.52
N GLU A 241 -36.06 13.87 -10.81
CA GLU A 241 -37.35 14.37 -11.33
C GLU A 241 -38.46 13.31 -11.26
N ASP A 242 -38.09 12.03 -11.38
CA ASP A 242 -38.98 10.88 -11.26
C ASP A 242 -38.39 9.84 -10.30
N PRO A 243 -38.75 9.86 -9.01
CA PRO A 243 -38.22 8.93 -8.02
C PRO A 243 -38.54 7.45 -8.28
N SER A 244 -39.52 7.13 -9.14
CA SER A 244 -39.83 5.77 -9.56
C SER A 244 -38.95 5.30 -10.74
N ASN A 245 -38.07 6.16 -11.25
CA ASN A 245 -37.08 5.86 -12.27
C ASN A 245 -35.67 5.69 -11.67
N PHE A 246 -35.02 4.59 -12.02
CA PHE A 246 -33.67 4.25 -11.57
C PHE A 246 -32.77 3.90 -12.76
N VAL A 247 -31.47 4.03 -12.56
CA VAL A 247 -30.47 3.47 -13.47
C VAL A 247 -29.43 2.69 -12.67
N LEU A 248 -29.14 1.47 -13.13
CA LEU A 248 -27.95 0.73 -12.71
C LEU A 248 -26.83 1.01 -13.71
N VAL A 249 -25.67 1.44 -13.23
CA VAL A 249 -24.47 1.63 -14.07
C VAL A 249 -23.52 0.47 -13.81
N GLU A 250 -23.50 -0.48 -14.73
CA GLU A 250 -22.75 -1.73 -14.62
C GLU A 250 -21.52 -1.67 -15.55
N VAL A 251 -20.31 -1.75 -15.01
CA VAL A 251 -19.07 -1.64 -15.82
C VAL A 251 -18.33 -2.96 -15.79
N TYR A 252 -18.06 -3.53 -16.96
CA TYR A 252 -17.44 -4.84 -17.15
C TYR A 252 -16.13 -4.76 -17.92
N ASN A 253 -15.19 -5.62 -17.56
CA ASN A 253 -13.90 -5.75 -18.27
C ASN A 253 -13.94 -6.63 -19.52
N SER A 254 -15.11 -7.17 -19.86
CA SER A 254 -15.33 -8.12 -20.95
C SER A 254 -16.76 -8.01 -21.47
N LYS A 255 -16.97 -8.40 -22.74
CA LYS A 255 -18.29 -8.36 -23.39
C LYS A 255 -19.23 -9.43 -22.83
N GLU A 256 -18.65 -10.49 -22.26
CA GLU A 256 -19.33 -11.63 -21.64
C GLU A 256 -19.74 -11.33 -20.19
N GLY A 257 -19.20 -10.27 -19.58
CA GLY A 257 -19.48 -9.87 -18.19
C GLY A 257 -20.98 -9.80 -17.85
N PRO A 258 -21.81 -9.09 -18.64
CA PRO A 258 -23.25 -9.03 -18.38
C PRO A 258 -23.96 -10.39 -18.44
N ALA A 259 -23.49 -11.31 -19.28
CA ALA A 259 -24.07 -12.66 -19.36
C ALA A 259 -23.73 -13.46 -18.11
N ARG A 260 -22.47 -13.43 -17.67
CA ARG A 260 -22.03 -14.09 -16.42
C ARG A 260 -22.73 -13.51 -15.19
N HIS A 261 -22.88 -12.19 -15.11
CA HIS A 261 -23.61 -11.54 -14.02
C HIS A 261 -25.04 -12.09 -13.89
N LYS A 262 -25.73 -12.28 -15.03
CA LYS A 262 -27.10 -12.82 -15.07
C LYS A 262 -27.22 -14.28 -14.62
N GLU A 263 -26.12 -15.03 -14.61
CA GLU A 263 -26.09 -16.42 -14.16
C GLU A 263 -25.93 -16.55 -12.64
N THR A 264 -25.52 -15.47 -11.96
CA THR A 264 -25.25 -15.47 -10.52
C THR A 264 -26.53 -15.65 -9.69
N ALA A 265 -26.36 -16.24 -8.49
CA ALA A 265 -27.46 -16.45 -7.56
C ALA A 265 -28.09 -15.13 -7.08
N HIS A 266 -27.27 -14.11 -6.82
CA HIS A 266 -27.75 -12.82 -6.33
C HIS A 266 -28.50 -12.02 -7.39
N TYR A 267 -28.09 -12.07 -8.68
CA TYR A 267 -28.88 -11.49 -9.77
C TYR A 267 -30.23 -12.19 -9.93
N LYS A 268 -30.27 -13.53 -9.86
CA LYS A 268 -31.53 -14.30 -9.97
C LYS A 268 -32.49 -13.93 -8.84
N CYS A 269 -31.99 -13.88 -7.60
CA CYS A 269 -32.72 -13.42 -6.42
C CYS A 269 -33.24 -11.99 -6.59
N TRP A 270 -32.37 -11.06 -7.01
CA TRP A 270 -32.76 -9.68 -7.29
C TRP A 270 -33.88 -9.62 -8.34
N ARG A 271 -33.71 -10.28 -9.49
CA ARG A 271 -34.68 -10.32 -10.58
C ARG A 271 -36.05 -10.80 -10.11
N GLU A 272 -36.10 -11.88 -9.34
CA GLU A 272 -37.34 -12.42 -8.78
C GLU A 272 -37.98 -11.45 -7.77
N THR A 273 -37.17 -10.82 -6.93
CA THR A 273 -37.63 -9.86 -5.92
C THR A 273 -38.29 -8.63 -6.54
N VAL A 274 -37.74 -8.13 -7.65
CA VAL A 274 -38.20 -6.88 -8.26
C VAL A 274 -39.22 -7.08 -9.38
N GLU A 275 -39.50 -8.32 -9.80
CA GLU A 275 -40.33 -8.62 -10.98
C GLU A 275 -41.74 -8.01 -10.89
N SER A 276 -42.40 -8.15 -9.73
CA SER A 276 -43.77 -7.69 -9.51
C SER A 276 -43.92 -6.17 -9.47
N ILE A 277 -42.82 -5.43 -9.28
CA ILE A 277 -42.80 -3.97 -9.18
C ILE A 277 -42.26 -3.30 -10.45
N MET A 278 -41.95 -4.04 -11.52
CA MET A 278 -41.52 -3.47 -12.79
C MET A 278 -42.69 -2.84 -13.55
N ALA A 279 -42.72 -1.52 -13.66
CA ALA A 279 -43.76 -0.81 -14.41
C ALA A 279 -43.59 -0.96 -15.94
N ARG A 280 -42.36 -1.25 -16.41
CA ARG A 280 -42.06 -1.55 -17.80
C ARG A 280 -40.86 -2.50 -17.93
N PRO A 281 -40.68 -3.16 -19.08
CA PRO A 281 -39.47 -3.93 -19.34
C PRO A 281 -38.20 -3.06 -19.21
N ARG A 282 -37.20 -3.60 -18.51
CA ARG A 282 -35.88 -2.95 -18.32
C ARG A 282 -35.22 -2.69 -19.67
N GLN A 283 -34.60 -1.53 -19.81
CA GLN A 283 -33.91 -1.14 -21.05
C GLN A 283 -32.42 -1.05 -20.78
N ALA A 284 -31.59 -1.55 -21.70
CA ALA A 284 -30.13 -1.52 -21.57
C ALA A 284 -29.52 -0.65 -22.66
N LEU A 285 -28.74 0.35 -22.27
CA LEU A 285 -27.89 1.14 -23.17
C LEU A 285 -26.43 0.76 -22.93
N LYS A 286 -25.68 0.51 -24.00
CA LYS A 286 -24.30 0.00 -23.92
C LYS A 286 -23.31 1.00 -24.49
N PHE A 287 -22.31 1.33 -23.69
CA PHE A 287 -21.22 2.24 -24.05
C PHE A 287 -19.86 1.58 -23.81
N GLN A 288 -18.83 2.13 -24.43
CA GLN A 288 -17.43 1.87 -24.11
C GLN A 288 -16.87 3.07 -23.35
N THR A 289 -16.08 2.80 -22.32
CA THR A 289 -15.38 3.85 -21.58
C THR A 289 -14.22 4.41 -22.40
N VAL A 290 -14.13 5.73 -22.51
CA VAL A 290 -13.01 6.43 -23.14
C VAL A 290 -12.16 7.15 -22.09
N PHE A 291 -12.82 7.85 -21.16
CA PHE A 291 -12.18 8.52 -20.02
C PHE A 291 -13.00 8.31 -18.73
N PRO A 292 -12.34 8.19 -17.56
CA PRO A 292 -10.90 8.06 -17.43
C PRO A 292 -10.42 6.74 -18.05
N SER A 293 -9.11 6.60 -18.27
CA SER A 293 -8.56 5.36 -18.87
C SER A 293 -9.01 4.14 -18.05
N ARG A 294 -8.96 2.93 -18.65
CA ARG A 294 -9.40 1.67 -18.03
C ARG A 294 -8.92 1.50 -16.57
N VAL A 295 -7.77 2.07 -16.25
CA VAL A 295 -7.08 2.08 -14.95
C VAL A 295 -7.88 2.74 -13.82
N HIS A 296 -8.73 3.73 -14.12
CA HIS A 296 -9.38 4.57 -13.10
C HIS A 296 -10.85 4.19 -12.81
N TRP A 297 -11.36 3.12 -13.43
CA TRP A 297 -12.72 2.64 -13.20
C TRP A 297 -12.86 1.73 -11.97
N HIS A 298 -11.75 1.26 -11.39
CA HIS A 298 -11.72 0.37 -10.23
C HIS A 298 -11.74 1.13 -8.90
N ARG A 299 -12.90 1.69 -8.50
CA ARG A 299 -13.09 2.14 -7.10
C ARG A 299 -14.57 2.18 -6.71
N THR A 300 -15.01 1.08 -6.12
CA THR A 300 -15.94 1.08 -5.00
C THR A 300 -15.31 0.21 -3.92
N GLU A 301 -15.10 0.79 -2.75
CA GLU A 301 -14.40 0.16 -1.63
C GLU A 301 -14.91 -1.25 -1.36
N ARG A 302 -13.99 -2.22 -1.24
CA ARG A 302 -14.26 -3.45 -0.49
C ARG A 302 -14.40 -3.05 0.97
N VAL A 303 -15.61 -2.66 1.39
CA VAL A 303 -15.95 -2.56 2.81
C VAL A 303 -15.88 -3.98 3.38
N THR A 304 -14.75 -4.30 4.01
CA THR A 304 -14.58 -5.50 4.82
C THR A 304 -15.33 -5.30 6.12
N HIS A 305 -16.59 -5.71 6.18
CA HIS A 305 -17.21 -6.11 7.45
C HIS A 305 -17.38 -7.62 7.46
N VAL A 306 -16.61 -8.23 8.37
CA VAL A 306 -16.72 -9.61 8.80
C VAL A 306 -18.00 -9.73 9.62
N GLU A 307 -18.94 -10.56 9.19
CA GLU A 307 -19.82 -11.32 10.08
C GLU A 307 -20.31 -12.58 9.35
N HIS A 308 -19.96 -13.74 9.89
CA HIS A 308 -20.48 -15.04 9.49
C HIS A 308 -21.87 -15.25 10.12
N PRO A 309 -22.82 -15.80 9.35
CA PRO A 309 -23.69 -16.78 9.98
C PRO A 309 -24.02 -17.97 9.07
N GLY A 310 -23.80 -19.17 9.59
CA GLY A 310 -24.68 -20.32 9.33
C GLY A 310 -24.08 -21.47 8.53
N ASP A 311 -23.59 -22.46 9.27
CA ASP A 311 -23.37 -23.84 8.86
C ASP A 311 -24.34 -24.36 7.78
N LYS A 312 -23.78 -24.80 6.66
CA LYS A 312 -24.18 -26.10 6.08
C LYS A 312 -22.92 -26.91 5.80
N ALA A 313 -22.78 -27.96 6.58
CA ALA A 313 -21.76 -28.99 6.45
C ALA A 313 -21.74 -29.58 5.04
N GLY A 314 -20.53 -29.81 4.53
CA GLY A 314 -20.27 -30.61 3.35
C GLY A 314 -19.42 -29.89 2.32
N GLU A 315 -18.12 -30.25 2.28
CA GLU A 315 -17.17 -30.00 1.18
C GLU A 315 -16.30 -28.72 1.24
N GLY A 316 -15.53 -28.62 2.33
CA GLY A 316 -14.07 -28.47 2.31
C GLY A 316 -13.41 -27.28 1.58
N PHE A 317 -13.45 -26.08 2.16
CA PHE A 317 -12.30 -25.17 2.14
C PHE A 317 -11.52 -25.36 3.45
N GLY A 318 -10.66 -26.38 3.48
CA GLY A 318 -9.78 -26.62 4.62
C GLY A 318 -8.69 -25.56 4.71
N PHE A 319 -8.55 -24.90 5.87
CA PHE A 319 -7.26 -24.37 6.30
C PHE A 319 -6.34 -25.56 6.60
N ASP A 320 -5.81 -26.19 5.55
CA ASP A 320 -5.02 -27.44 5.68
C ASP A 320 -3.62 -27.22 6.29
N LYS A 321 -3.23 -25.98 6.60
CA LYS A 321 -1.96 -25.66 7.30
C LYS A 321 -2.15 -24.53 8.30
N GLY A 322 -1.94 -24.83 9.59
CA GLY A 322 -1.71 -23.81 10.61
C GLY A 322 -0.43 -23.03 10.32
N PHE A 323 -0.32 -21.81 10.86
CA PHE A 323 0.90 -21.01 10.80
C PHE A 323 1.31 -20.55 12.20
N GLU A 324 2.61 -20.36 12.39
CA GLU A 324 3.16 -19.71 13.58
C GLU A 324 3.61 -18.30 13.20
N PHE A 325 3.49 -17.37 14.14
CA PHE A 325 4.01 -16.02 13.98
C PHE A 325 4.84 -15.66 15.22
N ALA A 326 6.12 -15.40 15.00
CA ALA A 326 7.06 -15.04 16.04
C ALA A 326 7.72 -13.68 15.73
N SER A 327 8.00 -12.91 16.77
CA SER A 327 8.55 -11.56 16.69
C SER A 327 9.34 -11.26 17.98
N ALA A 328 10.03 -10.12 18.01
CA ALA A 328 10.52 -9.54 19.26
C ALA A 328 9.39 -9.42 20.29
N GLY A 329 9.74 -9.54 21.58
CA GLY A 329 8.77 -9.52 22.67
C GLY A 329 7.99 -8.20 22.77
N LYS A 330 8.64 -7.08 22.45
CA LYS A 330 8.01 -5.76 22.34
C LYS A 330 8.75 -4.89 21.31
N ILE A 331 8.00 -4.16 20.49
CA ILE A 331 8.53 -3.18 19.55
C ILE A 331 8.17 -1.78 20.06
N VAL A 332 9.17 -0.93 20.21
CA VAL A 332 9.03 0.49 20.58
C VAL A 332 9.46 1.32 19.39
N PHE A 333 8.49 1.88 18.68
CA PHE A 333 8.73 2.65 17.46
C PHE A 333 8.49 4.14 17.69
N GLY A 334 9.30 4.99 17.04
CA GLY A 334 9.01 6.40 16.86
C GLY A 334 10.25 7.28 16.97
N SER A 335 10.12 8.50 16.45
CA SER A 335 11.15 9.53 16.58
C SER A 335 11.48 9.80 18.07
N GLY A 336 12.75 9.59 18.46
CA GLY A 336 13.20 9.70 19.84
C GLY A 336 12.97 8.44 20.70
N ALA A 337 12.50 7.33 20.12
CA ALA A 337 12.28 6.08 20.86
C ALA A 337 13.54 5.57 21.57
N ALA A 338 14.74 5.85 21.04
CA ALA A 338 15.99 5.45 21.65
C ALA A 338 16.15 5.98 23.09
N SER A 339 15.55 7.13 23.41
CA SER A 339 15.62 7.73 24.75
C SER A 339 14.95 6.87 25.84
N LYS A 340 14.13 5.90 25.46
CA LYS A 340 13.44 4.97 26.39
C LYS A 340 14.32 3.81 26.84
N LEU A 341 15.48 3.58 26.19
CA LEU A 341 16.37 2.46 26.49
C LEU A 341 16.74 2.36 27.98
N PRO A 342 17.18 3.43 28.69
CA PRO A 342 17.58 3.31 30.09
C PRO A 342 16.47 2.78 31.00
N GLN A 343 15.26 3.32 30.84
CA GLN A 343 14.08 2.87 31.59
C GLN A 343 13.74 1.42 31.27
N LEU A 344 13.75 1.04 29.99
CA LEU A 344 13.39 -0.32 29.56
C LEU A 344 14.39 -1.38 30.04
N VAL A 345 15.69 -1.06 30.08
CA VAL A 345 16.73 -1.96 30.63
C VAL A 345 16.54 -2.15 32.13
N LYS A 346 16.23 -1.06 32.85
CA LYS A 346 15.96 -1.10 34.29
C LYS A 346 14.69 -1.88 34.63
N GLU A 347 13.62 -1.72 33.85
CA GLU A 347 12.37 -2.50 34.01
C GLU A 347 12.59 -4.01 33.87
N ARG A 348 13.63 -4.42 33.13
CA ARG A 348 14.03 -5.83 32.99
C ARG A 348 14.98 -6.31 34.10
N GLY A 349 15.32 -5.46 35.06
CA GLY A 349 16.18 -5.80 36.20
C GLY A 349 17.65 -6.01 35.85
N CYS A 350 18.09 -5.53 34.68
CA CYS A 350 19.47 -5.68 34.20
C CYS A 350 20.39 -4.65 34.87
N SER A 351 21.59 -5.09 35.25
CA SER A 351 22.59 -4.28 35.96
C SER A 351 23.92 -4.16 35.22
N LYS A 352 24.19 -5.07 34.27
CA LYS A 352 25.46 -5.13 33.52
C LYS A 352 25.21 -5.47 32.06
N ALA A 353 25.33 -4.48 31.18
CA ALA A 353 25.10 -4.67 29.74
C ALA A 353 26.41 -4.78 28.96
N CYS A 354 26.48 -5.75 28.05
CA CYS A 354 27.45 -5.72 26.95
C CYS A 354 26.85 -4.92 25.78
N VAL A 355 27.50 -3.82 25.43
CA VAL A 355 27.10 -2.95 24.32
C VAL A 355 27.85 -3.37 23.06
N VAL A 356 27.10 -3.83 22.06
CA VAL A 356 27.63 -4.21 20.74
C VAL A 356 27.29 -3.12 19.74
N THR A 357 28.30 -2.54 19.10
CA THR A 357 28.11 -1.46 18.11
C THR A 357 29.17 -1.52 17.02
N GLY A 358 29.03 -0.69 15.96
CA GLY A 358 30.07 -0.54 14.96
C GLY A 358 31.24 0.31 15.46
N LYS A 359 32.35 0.34 14.71
CA LYS A 359 33.50 1.21 15.02
C LYS A 359 33.07 2.68 15.19
N GLY A 360 33.49 3.32 16.29
CA GLY A 360 33.11 4.70 16.64
C GLY A 360 31.70 4.86 17.23
N GLY A 361 30.94 3.76 17.38
CA GLY A 361 29.59 3.79 17.94
C GLY A 361 29.55 4.22 19.41
N LYS A 362 30.58 3.88 20.20
CA LYS A 362 30.68 4.29 21.61
C LYS A 362 30.67 5.81 21.77
N GLU A 363 31.47 6.50 20.95
CA GLU A 363 31.56 7.96 20.96
C GLU A 363 30.27 8.58 20.39
N ARG A 364 29.77 8.02 19.27
CA ARG A 364 28.56 8.48 18.58
C ARG A 364 27.30 8.40 19.46
N PHE A 365 27.18 7.36 20.29
CA PHE A 365 26.01 7.14 21.15
C PHE A 365 26.29 7.49 22.62
N SER A 366 27.34 8.25 22.90
CA SER A 366 27.81 8.55 24.26
C SER A 366 26.73 9.18 25.16
N GLU A 367 25.87 10.04 24.62
CA GLU A 367 24.75 10.61 25.38
C GLU A 367 23.74 9.54 25.83
N LEU A 368 23.32 8.66 24.92
CA LEU A 368 22.39 7.58 25.23
C LEU A 368 22.99 6.58 26.23
N LEU A 369 24.26 6.23 26.02
CA LEU A 369 25.01 5.32 26.89
C LEU A 369 25.24 5.94 28.28
N GLY A 370 25.49 7.25 28.36
CA GLY A 370 25.62 7.97 29.61
C GLY A 370 24.30 7.98 30.41
N LYS A 371 23.15 8.10 29.75
CA LYS A 371 21.83 7.96 30.39
C LYS A 371 21.62 6.54 30.94
N LEU A 372 22.05 5.52 30.19
CA LEU A 372 21.99 4.12 30.64
C LEU A 372 22.87 3.88 31.88
N GLN A 373 24.09 4.44 31.90
CA GLN A 373 24.96 4.41 33.08
C GLN A 373 24.37 5.18 34.27
N GLY A 374 23.69 6.31 34.01
CA GLY A 374 23.00 7.10 35.02
C GLY A 374 21.89 6.34 35.76
N GLU A 375 21.29 5.34 35.13
CA GLU A 375 20.34 4.41 35.76
C GLU A 375 21.01 3.28 36.57
N GLY A 376 22.35 3.31 36.70
CA GLY A 376 23.13 2.34 37.46
C GLY A 376 23.59 1.11 36.68
N VAL A 377 23.42 1.10 35.35
CA VAL A 377 23.84 -0.04 34.50
C VAL A 377 25.32 0.08 34.17
N GLN A 378 26.10 -0.94 34.49
CA GLN A 378 27.52 -1.03 34.13
C GLN A 378 27.66 -1.49 32.67
N LEU A 379 28.53 -0.84 31.90
CA LEU A 379 28.67 -1.10 30.47
C LEU A 379 30.05 -1.69 30.13
N SER A 380 30.05 -2.82 29.43
CA SER A 380 31.19 -3.31 28.64
C SER A 380 30.92 -3.04 27.15
N PHE A 381 31.97 -2.96 26.33
CA PHE A 381 31.84 -2.54 24.94
C PHE A 381 32.55 -3.51 24.00
N PHE A 382 31.88 -3.83 22.89
CA PHE A 382 32.47 -4.55 21.77
C PHE A 382 32.15 -3.83 20.46
N ALA A 383 33.20 -3.55 19.67
CA ALA A 383 33.07 -2.94 18.35
C ALA A 383 33.13 -4.03 17.28
N CYS A 384 32.03 -4.23 16.57
CA CYS A 384 31.84 -5.23 15.54
C CYS A 384 32.28 -4.72 14.16
N SER A 385 32.88 -5.58 13.34
CA SER A 385 33.10 -5.31 11.92
C SER A 385 31.78 -5.28 11.13
N PRO A 386 31.76 -4.69 9.91
CA PRO A 386 30.59 -4.74 9.03
C PRO A 386 30.17 -6.15 8.61
N GLU A 387 31.09 -7.11 8.62
CA GLU A 387 30.85 -8.50 8.22
C GLU A 387 31.32 -9.42 9.36
N PRO A 388 30.52 -9.53 10.44
CA PRO A 388 30.93 -10.15 11.70
C PRO A 388 31.38 -11.58 11.51
N THR A 389 32.53 -11.93 12.07
CA THR A 389 33.10 -13.28 11.99
C THR A 389 32.73 -14.14 13.21
N ILE A 390 32.91 -15.45 13.07
CA ILE A 390 32.81 -16.40 14.19
C ILE A 390 33.86 -16.08 15.27
N GLU A 391 35.06 -15.68 14.86
CA GLU A 391 36.17 -15.29 15.73
C GLU A 391 35.82 -14.02 16.52
N GLU A 392 35.30 -12.98 15.86
CA GLU A 392 34.80 -11.78 16.54
C GLU A 392 33.67 -12.12 17.53
N CYS A 393 32.83 -13.10 17.21
CA CYS A 393 31.78 -13.56 18.14
C CYS A 393 32.36 -14.20 19.40
N ARG A 394 33.41 -15.02 19.27
CA ARG A 394 34.13 -15.57 20.43
C ARG A 394 34.73 -14.46 21.29
N ASP A 395 35.34 -13.46 20.68
CA ASP A 395 35.91 -12.31 21.39
C ASP A 395 34.84 -11.48 22.09
N ALA A 396 33.72 -11.21 21.42
CA ALA A 396 32.59 -10.47 22.00
C ALA A 396 31.97 -11.20 23.20
N VAL A 397 31.80 -12.52 23.09
CA VAL A 397 31.32 -13.37 24.19
C VAL A 397 32.31 -13.35 25.35
N LYS A 398 33.62 -13.41 25.07
CA LYS A 398 34.65 -13.31 26.11
C LYS A 398 34.55 -11.98 26.86
N VAL A 399 34.48 -10.85 26.15
CA VAL A 399 34.31 -9.52 26.75
C VAL A 399 33.06 -9.47 27.64
N ALA A 400 31.94 -10.00 27.15
CA ALA A 400 30.69 -10.01 27.89
C ALA A 400 30.76 -10.90 29.15
N ARG A 401 31.37 -12.09 29.06
CA ARG A 401 31.55 -13.01 30.18
C ARG A 401 32.49 -12.44 31.24
N ASP A 402 33.62 -11.86 30.83
CA ASP A 402 34.61 -11.26 31.74
C ASP A 402 34.01 -10.06 32.52
N ALA A 403 33.12 -9.29 31.88
CA ALA A 403 32.38 -8.22 32.53
C ALA A 403 31.24 -8.73 33.43
N GLY A 404 30.87 -10.01 33.33
CA GLY A 404 29.70 -10.58 33.99
C GLY A 404 28.40 -9.95 33.50
N ALA A 405 28.30 -9.69 32.19
CA ALA A 405 27.12 -9.08 31.59
C ALA A 405 25.87 -9.97 31.79
N ASP A 406 24.79 -9.36 32.26
CA ASP A 406 23.47 -9.97 32.45
C ASP A 406 22.49 -9.61 31.32
N SER A 407 22.94 -8.78 30.37
CA SER A 407 22.15 -8.30 29.23
C SER A 407 23.04 -7.86 28.07
N VAL A 408 22.47 -7.75 26.88
CA VAL A 408 23.15 -7.26 25.68
C VAL A 408 22.35 -6.14 25.02
N VAL A 409 23.01 -5.04 24.69
CA VAL A 409 22.43 -3.90 23.96
C VAL A 409 23.17 -3.76 22.63
N ALA A 410 22.49 -4.04 21.52
CA ALA A 410 23.05 -3.82 20.18
C ALA A 410 22.56 -2.49 19.59
N ILE A 411 23.49 -1.63 19.20
CA ILE A 411 23.19 -0.35 18.52
C ILE A 411 23.96 -0.30 17.20
N GLY A 412 23.26 -0.44 16.07
CA GLY A 412 23.91 -0.46 14.76
C GLY A 412 23.01 -1.03 13.66
N GLY A 413 23.61 -1.36 12.51
CA GLY A 413 22.91 -2.11 11.47
C GLY A 413 22.81 -3.61 11.78
N GLY A 414 22.38 -4.40 10.80
CA GLY A 414 22.20 -5.85 10.93
C GLY A 414 23.41 -6.58 11.50
N SER A 415 24.63 -6.18 11.13
CA SER A 415 25.89 -6.74 11.63
C SER A 415 26.03 -6.67 13.16
N SER A 416 25.81 -5.47 13.75
CA SER A 416 25.89 -5.28 15.20
C SER A 416 24.77 -6.02 15.93
N ILE A 417 23.57 -6.05 15.34
CA ILE A 417 22.40 -6.73 15.91
C ILE A 417 22.61 -8.25 15.90
N ASP A 418 23.07 -8.81 14.79
CA ASP A 418 23.35 -10.24 14.66
C ASP A 418 24.48 -10.67 15.61
N MET A 419 25.56 -9.89 15.71
CA MET A 419 26.60 -10.10 16.72
C MET A 419 26.00 -10.07 18.15
N GLY A 420 25.18 -9.06 18.45
CA GLY A 420 24.50 -8.94 19.75
C GLY A 420 23.62 -10.15 20.10
N LYS A 421 22.84 -10.66 19.14
CA LYS A 421 22.04 -11.88 19.34
C LYS A 421 22.89 -13.10 19.65
N ALA A 422 24.00 -13.29 18.91
CA ALA A 422 24.89 -14.41 19.13
C ALA A 422 25.53 -14.34 20.53
N VAL A 423 25.99 -13.15 20.94
CA VAL A 423 26.51 -12.92 22.30
C VAL A 423 25.43 -13.23 23.34
N ALA A 424 24.21 -12.72 23.17
CA ALA A 424 23.12 -12.93 24.13
C ALA A 424 22.76 -14.42 24.27
N ALA A 425 22.71 -15.15 23.16
CA ALA A 425 22.44 -16.59 23.13
C ALA A 425 23.53 -17.38 23.86
N LEU A 426 24.81 -17.08 23.58
CA LEU A 426 25.97 -17.77 24.15
C LEU A 426 26.24 -17.42 25.62
N LEU A 427 25.77 -16.27 26.10
CA LEU A 427 25.73 -15.95 27.52
C LEU A 427 24.70 -16.82 28.27
N GLY A 428 23.52 -17.03 27.68
CA GLY A 428 22.45 -17.86 28.29
C GLY A 428 22.68 -19.37 28.17
N ASN A 429 23.46 -19.82 27.18
CA ASN A 429 23.62 -21.24 26.86
C ASN A 429 25.05 -21.79 27.04
N GLY A 430 26.07 -20.93 27.14
CA GLY A 430 27.46 -21.39 27.12
C GLY A 430 27.95 -21.76 25.71
N GLY A 431 28.94 -22.65 25.63
CA GLY A 431 29.43 -23.21 24.37
C GLY A 431 30.23 -22.24 23.48
N ASP A 432 30.58 -22.74 22.29
CA ASP A 432 31.18 -22.03 21.16
C ASP A 432 30.11 -21.69 20.11
N PRO A 433 30.20 -20.56 19.38
CA PRO A 433 29.29 -20.28 18.26
C PRO A 433 29.16 -21.42 17.24
N MET A 434 30.22 -22.21 16.99
CA MET A 434 30.18 -23.35 16.07
C MET A 434 29.40 -24.56 16.59
N ASP A 435 29.11 -24.62 17.90
CA ASP A 435 28.22 -25.65 18.44
C ASP A 435 26.78 -25.47 17.90
N TYR A 436 26.38 -24.22 17.65
CA TYR A 436 25.00 -23.86 17.27
C TYR A 436 24.85 -23.45 15.80
N ALA A 437 25.95 -23.16 15.10
CA ALA A 437 25.91 -22.78 13.68
C ALA A 437 25.35 -23.89 12.79
N GLU A 438 24.44 -23.52 11.88
CA GLU A 438 23.85 -24.43 10.90
C GLU A 438 24.86 -24.81 9.79
N VAL A 439 24.63 -25.97 9.17
CA VAL A 439 25.34 -26.50 7.98
C VAL A 439 26.79 -26.92 8.19
N ILE A 440 27.66 -26.05 8.75
CA ILE A 440 29.08 -26.37 8.99
C ILE A 440 29.43 -26.52 10.48
N GLY A 441 28.54 -26.09 11.38
CA GLY A 441 28.67 -26.32 12.81
C GLY A 441 27.97 -27.60 13.26
N LYS A 442 27.88 -27.81 14.58
CA LYS A 442 27.22 -28.99 15.15
C LYS A 442 25.68 -28.89 15.10
N GLY A 443 25.13 -27.72 14.78
CA GLY A 443 23.69 -27.48 14.66
C GLY A 443 22.89 -27.81 15.93
N GLN A 444 23.51 -27.64 17.11
CA GLN A 444 22.84 -27.89 18.38
C GLN A 444 21.71 -26.88 18.59
N VAL A 445 20.64 -27.32 19.25
CA VAL A 445 19.52 -26.46 19.62
C VAL A 445 19.86 -25.72 20.92
N LEU A 446 19.55 -24.43 21.01
CA LEU A 446 19.64 -23.69 22.26
C LEU A 446 18.61 -24.23 23.27
N SER A 447 19.07 -24.64 24.45
CA SER A 447 18.23 -25.23 25.48
C SER A 447 17.60 -24.17 26.40
N ASN A 448 18.28 -23.03 26.57
CA ASN A 448 17.85 -21.93 27.44
C ASN A 448 17.57 -20.66 26.62
N PRO A 449 16.69 -19.76 27.11
CA PRO A 449 16.55 -18.41 26.58
C PRO A 449 17.89 -17.67 26.52
N SER A 450 18.05 -16.77 25.55
CA SER A 450 19.14 -15.79 25.57
C SER A 450 19.02 -14.90 26.82
N VAL A 451 20.13 -14.32 27.28
CA VAL A 451 20.03 -13.20 28.25
C VAL A 451 19.26 -12.04 27.62
N PRO A 452 18.63 -11.15 28.42
CA PRO A 452 17.87 -10.01 27.90
C PRO A 452 18.59 -9.25 26.78
N PHE A 453 17.95 -9.15 25.62
CA PHE A 453 18.53 -8.54 24.42
C PHE A 453 17.72 -7.33 23.92
N PHE A 454 18.40 -6.20 23.79
CA PHE A 454 17.84 -4.92 23.33
C PHE A 454 18.47 -4.54 22.00
N ALA A 455 17.66 -4.44 20.94
CA ALA A 455 18.11 -4.12 19.58
C ALA A 455 17.68 -2.71 19.16
N LEU A 456 18.66 -1.87 18.78
CA LEU A 456 18.47 -0.50 18.29
C LEU A 456 19.03 -0.38 16.87
N PRO A 457 18.20 -0.60 15.83
CA PRO A 457 18.65 -0.49 14.46
C PRO A 457 19.01 0.96 14.10
N THR A 458 20.15 1.15 13.46
CA THR A 458 20.62 2.44 12.91
C THR A 458 20.57 2.47 11.39
N THR A 459 20.02 1.42 10.76
CA THR A 459 19.79 1.29 9.32
C THR A 459 18.37 0.78 9.10
N ALA A 460 17.71 1.25 8.05
CA ALA A 460 16.41 0.72 7.62
C ALA A 460 16.64 -0.27 6.47
N GLY A 461 16.71 -1.56 6.79
CA GLY A 461 17.00 -2.62 5.81
C GLY A 461 16.72 -4.02 6.31
N THR A 462 17.58 -4.53 7.19
CA THR A 462 17.63 -5.98 7.49
C THR A 462 16.49 -6.51 8.34
N GLY A 463 15.77 -5.63 9.05
CA GLY A 463 14.78 -6.01 10.06
C GLY A 463 15.33 -6.92 11.17
N SER A 464 16.66 -6.97 11.37
CA SER A 464 17.30 -7.93 12.29
C SER A 464 16.77 -7.82 13.72
N GLU A 465 16.30 -6.64 14.13
CA GLU A 465 15.70 -6.38 15.44
C GLU A 465 14.41 -7.17 15.72
N VAL A 466 13.81 -7.83 14.73
CA VAL A 466 12.61 -8.67 14.88
C VAL A 466 12.77 -10.09 14.35
N THR A 467 14.01 -10.51 14.03
CA THR A 467 14.32 -11.84 13.49
C THR A 467 15.03 -12.74 14.50
N LYS A 468 14.99 -14.04 14.25
CA LYS A 468 15.48 -15.10 15.15
C LYS A 468 16.82 -15.72 14.75
N ASN A 469 17.51 -15.12 13.79
CA ASN A 469 18.79 -15.57 13.27
C ASN A 469 19.90 -14.54 13.52
N SER A 470 21.12 -15.03 13.63
CA SER A 470 22.37 -14.27 13.59
C SER A 470 23.23 -14.85 12.48
N VAL A 471 23.63 -14.02 11.52
CA VAL A 471 24.48 -14.43 10.39
C VAL A 471 25.92 -13.99 10.65
N LEU A 472 26.84 -14.96 10.68
CA LEU A 472 28.27 -14.75 10.92
C LEU A 472 29.08 -15.32 9.76
N LYS A 473 30.21 -14.71 9.43
CA LYS A 473 31.16 -15.21 8.44
C LYS A 473 32.09 -16.24 9.08
N SER A 474 32.21 -17.42 8.48
CA SER A 474 33.30 -18.36 8.76
C SER A 474 34.39 -18.13 7.73
N GLU A 475 35.52 -17.57 8.17
CA GLU A 475 36.66 -17.33 7.29
C GLU A 475 37.31 -18.65 6.85
N GLU A 476 37.42 -19.61 7.77
CA GLU A 476 37.94 -20.96 7.51
C GLU A 476 37.20 -21.66 6.35
N HIS A 477 35.88 -21.53 6.31
CA HIS A 477 35.05 -22.22 5.31
C HIS A 477 34.66 -21.32 4.12
N GLY A 478 35.08 -20.05 4.12
CA GLY A 478 34.78 -19.09 3.06
C GLY A 478 33.29 -18.84 2.81
N ARG A 479 32.45 -18.90 3.86
CA ARG A 479 30.99 -18.75 3.74
C ARG A 479 30.34 -18.12 4.96
N LYS A 480 29.14 -17.57 4.77
CA LYS A 480 28.26 -17.17 5.87
C LYS A 480 27.56 -18.38 6.48
N VAL A 481 27.37 -18.33 7.79
CA VAL A 481 26.66 -19.32 8.61
C VAL A 481 25.61 -18.62 9.46
N SER A 482 24.56 -19.35 9.83
CA SER A 482 23.50 -18.82 10.69
C SER A 482 23.44 -19.61 11.98
N ILE A 483 23.32 -18.91 13.10
CA ILE A 483 22.75 -19.47 14.34
C ILE A 483 21.28 -19.05 14.34
N ARG A 484 20.35 -19.97 14.61
CA ARG A 484 18.91 -19.72 14.52
C ARG A 484 18.16 -20.41 15.65
N SER A 485 17.36 -19.65 16.40
CA SER A 485 16.47 -20.20 17.43
C SER A 485 15.42 -19.17 17.83
N ASN A 486 14.21 -19.61 18.20
CA ASN A 486 13.19 -18.72 18.77
C ASN A 486 13.68 -18.03 20.06
N TYR A 487 14.64 -18.62 20.78
CA TYR A 487 15.28 -18.00 21.95
C TYR A 487 16.22 -16.84 21.61
N MET A 488 16.49 -16.56 20.33
CA MET A 488 17.31 -15.42 19.88
C MET A 488 16.46 -14.20 19.46
N LEU A 489 15.13 -14.30 19.54
CA LEU A 489 14.26 -13.15 19.29
C LEU A 489 14.54 -12.07 20.35
N PRO A 490 14.71 -10.80 19.95
CA PRO A 490 14.98 -9.75 20.93
C PRO A 490 13.84 -9.55 21.92
N ASP A 491 14.15 -9.28 23.17
CA ASP A 491 13.15 -8.87 24.16
C ASP A 491 12.50 -7.55 23.74
N LEU A 492 13.32 -6.64 23.22
CA LEU A 492 12.95 -5.29 22.86
C LEU A 492 13.63 -4.87 21.56
N ALA A 493 12.82 -4.52 20.56
CA ALA A 493 13.24 -3.77 19.38
C ALA A 493 12.89 -2.30 19.58
N ILE A 494 13.89 -1.42 19.67
CA ILE A 494 13.69 0.03 19.88
C ILE A 494 14.09 0.74 18.57
N VAL A 495 13.08 1.05 17.76
CA VAL A 495 13.23 1.53 16.40
C VAL A 495 13.00 3.04 16.36
N ASP A 496 14.11 3.78 16.21
CA ASP A 496 14.11 5.23 16.17
C ASP A 496 14.60 5.73 14.80
N PRO A 497 13.70 6.25 13.94
CA PRO A 497 14.07 6.75 12.62
C PRO A 497 15.18 7.81 12.65
N GLN A 498 15.34 8.58 13.74
CA GLN A 498 16.40 9.58 13.85
C GLN A 498 17.81 8.97 13.81
N LEU A 499 17.97 7.74 14.29
CA LEU A 499 19.27 7.04 14.27
C LEU A 499 19.74 6.71 12.85
N THR A 500 18.84 6.78 11.86
CA THR A 500 19.12 6.48 10.45
C THR A 500 19.51 7.72 9.63
N VAL A 501 19.31 8.94 10.15
CA VAL A 501 19.52 10.20 9.40
C VAL A 501 20.95 10.34 8.89
N SER A 502 21.94 9.92 9.68
CA SER A 502 23.36 10.03 9.31
C SER A 502 23.85 8.91 8.39
N VAL A 503 22.97 8.00 7.94
CA VAL A 503 23.34 6.92 7.02
C VAL A 503 23.58 7.52 5.64
N PRO A 504 24.74 7.24 5.00
CA PRO A 504 25.06 7.73 3.67
C PRO A 504 24.00 7.38 2.60
N PRO A 505 23.87 8.15 1.51
CA PRO A 505 22.86 7.91 0.48
C PRO A 505 22.93 6.53 -0.18
N ASP A 506 24.14 6.06 -0.50
CA ASP A 506 24.40 4.73 -1.09
C ASP A 506 23.99 3.60 -0.14
N VAL A 507 24.40 3.68 1.12
CA VAL A 507 23.99 2.71 2.16
C VAL A 507 22.47 2.76 2.33
N THR A 508 21.87 3.94 2.29
CA THR A 508 20.42 4.10 2.41
C THR A 508 19.65 3.49 1.24
N ALA A 509 20.14 3.66 0.01
CA ALA A 509 19.59 3.01 -1.17
C ALA A 509 19.66 1.48 -1.05
N HIS A 510 20.83 0.95 -0.72
CA HIS A 510 21.06 -0.49 -0.59
C HIS A 510 20.20 -1.11 0.51
N THR A 511 20.18 -0.53 1.71
CA THR A 511 19.38 -1.07 2.82
C THR A 511 17.89 -0.88 2.57
N GLY A 512 17.48 0.25 1.98
CA GLY A 512 16.07 0.50 1.69
C GLY A 512 15.49 -0.44 0.62
N LEU A 513 16.27 -0.77 -0.41
CA LEU A 513 15.90 -1.78 -1.41
C LEU A 513 15.91 -3.20 -0.83
N ASP A 514 16.80 -3.49 0.12
CA ASP A 514 16.76 -4.73 0.88
C ASP A 514 15.45 -4.85 1.68
N ALA A 515 15.03 -3.79 2.40
CA ALA A 515 13.74 -3.76 3.10
C ALA A 515 12.55 -3.96 2.13
N LEU A 516 12.57 -3.32 0.96
CA LEU A 516 11.53 -3.53 -0.06
C LEU A 516 11.50 -4.99 -0.55
N THR A 517 12.68 -5.56 -0.83
CA THR A 517 12.83 -6.97 -1.22
C THR A 517 12.26 -7.89 -0.14
N GLN A 518 12.57 -7.61 1.13
CA GLN A 518 12.09 -8.36 2.29
C GLN A 518 10.60 -8.16 2.58
N CYS A 519 9.93 -7.19 1.95
CA CYS A 519 8.47 -7.16 1.92
C CYS A 519 7.90 -7.94 0.72
N ILE A 520 8.53 -7.83 -0.45
CA ILE A 520 8.06 -8.46 -1.69
C ILE A 520 8.23 -9.99 -1.64
N GLU A 521 9.41 -10.49 -1.32
CA GLU A 521 9.68 -11.93 -1.39
C GLU A 521 8.81 -12.77 -0.45
N PRO A 522 8.60 -12.40 0.82
CA PRO A 522 7.69 -13.15 1.68
C PRO A 522 6.23 -13.00 1.25
N PHE A 523 5.85 -11.89 0.61
CA PHE A 523 4.51 -11.71 0.06
C PHE A 523 4.25 -12.70 -1.07
N VAL A 524 5.20 -12.91 -1.98
CA VAL A 524 5.07 -13.90 -3.06
C VAL A 524 5.61 -15.28 -2.69
N SER A 525 5.93 -15.52 -1.42
CA SER A 525 6.51 -16.79 -0.98
C SER A 525 5.50 -17.94 -1.00
N CYS A 526 5.98 -19.15 -1.22
CA CYS A 526 5.18 -20.36 -1.04
C CYS A 526 4.82 -20.64 0.44
N ASN A 527 5.43 -19.90 1.37
CA ASN A 527 5.15 -19.90 2.82
C ASN A 527 4.43 -18.62 3.31
N ALA A 528 3.91 -17.80 2.40
CA ALA A 528 3.11 -16.64 2.75
C ALA A 528 1.87 -17.05 3.59
N ASN A 529 1.50 -16.22 4.57
CA ASN A 529 0.33 -16.40 5.40
C ASN A 529 -0.45 -15.08 5.55
N PRO A 530 -1.70 -15.10 6.05
CA PRO A 530 -2.54 -13.89 6.12
C PRO A 530 -1.92 -12.73 6.91
N VAL A 531 -1.14 -13.03 7.96
CA VAL A 531 -0.49 -11.99 8.78
C VAL A 531 0.67 -11.36 8.01
N THR A 532 1.56 -12.18 7.43
CA THR A 532 2.68 -11.66 6.63
C THR A 532 2.19 -10.93 5.38
N ASP A 533 1.08 -11.37 4.79
CA ASP A 533 0.46 -10.73 3.64
C ASP A 533 -0.12 -9.35 3.98
N ALA A 534 -0.76 -9.19 5.13
CA ALA A 534 -1.26 -7.90 5.59
C ALA A 534 -0.12 -6.93 5.87
N LEU A 535 0.93 -7.40 6.56
CA LEU A 535 2.10 -6.59 6.89
C LEU A 535 2.88 -6.18 5.63
N ALA A 536 3.19 -7.13 4.76
CA ALA A 536 3.99 -6.88 3.56
C ALA A 536 3.38 -5.81 2.65
N ARG A 537 2.05 -5.77 2.50
CA ARG A 537 1.36 -4.72 1.72
C ARG A 537 1.70 -3.32 2.22
N GLU A 538 1.69 -3.13 3.54
CA GLU A 538 2.01 -1.84 4.14
C GLU A 538 3.50 -1.50 3.97
N GLY A 539 4.39 -2.49 4.15
CA GLY A 539 5.83 -2.32 3.94
C GLY A 539 6.18 -1.94 2.51
N ILE A 540 5.59 -2.61 1.51
CA ILE A 540 5.81 -2.33 0.08
C ILE A 540 5.40 -0.90 -0.25
N LYS A 541 4.20 -0.48 0.16
CA LYS A 541 3.69 0.88 -0.09
C LYS A 541 4.56 1.96 0.55
N ARG A 542 5.08 1.71 1.76
CA ARG A 542 5.97 2.64 2.47
C ARG A 542 7.33 2.77 1.81
N ALA A 543 7.96 1.65 1.49
CA ALA A 543 9.24 1.67 0.80
C ALA A 543 9.11 2.32 -0.59
N ALA A 544 8.09 1.95 -1.36
CA ALA A 544 7.93 2.44 -2.73
C ALA A 544 7.78 3.97 -2.82
N ARG A 545 7.03 4.59 -1.91
CA ARG A 545 6.82 6.04 -1.91
C ARG A 545 8.00 6.85 -1.36
N SER A 546 8.85 6.24 -0.52
CA SER A 546 9.83 6.98 0.30
C SER A 546 11.30 6.79 -0.11
N LEU A 547 11.64 5.72 -0.83
CA LEU A 547 13.04 5.44 -1.22
C LEU A 547 13.68 6.58 -2.03
N ARG A 548 12.99 7.05 -3.08
CA ARG A 548 13.49 8.17 -3.90
C ARG A 548 13.61 9.47 -3.11
N ALA A 549 12.71 9.70 -2.15
CA ALA A 549 12.72 10.90 -1.31
C ALA A 549 13.95 10.90 -0.39
N VAL A 550 14.15 9.83 0.37
CA VAL A 550 15.30 9.70 1.28
C VAL A 550 16.64 9.71 0.54
N TYR A 551 16.72 9.10 -0.64
CA TYR A 551 17.96 9.10 -1.41
C TYR A 551 18.36 10.50 -1.87
N ARG A 552 17.39 11.34 -2.25
CA ARG A 552 17.61 12.74 -2.63
C ARG A 552 17.89 13.63 -1.42
N ASP A 553 17.17 13.40 -0.33
CA ASP A 553 17.31 14.13 0.93
C ASP A 553 17.29 13.16 2.12
N GLY A 554 18.48 12.81 2.60
CA GLY A 554 18.64 11.90 3.74
C GLY A 554 18.11 12.45 5.07
N SER A 555 17.75 13.73 5.12
CA SER A 555 17.18 14.40 6.31
C SER A 555 15.65 14.36 6.38
N ASP A 556 14.97 13.86 5.33
CA ASP A 556 13.51 13.70 5.34
C ASP A 556 13.07 12.66 6.36
N LEU A 557 12.72 13.13 7.56
CA LEU A 557 12.33 12.27 8.68
C LEU A 557 11.05 11.47 8.41
N ARG A 558 10.11 11.97 7.60
CA ARG A 558 8.89 11.20 7.28
C ARG A 558 9.22 10.03 6.39
N ALA A 559 10.07 10.27 5.39
CA ALA A 559 10.50 9.21 4.49
C ALA A 559 11.44 8.21 5.21
N ARG A 560 12.29 8.66 6.14
CA ARG A 560 13.06 7.78 7.06
C ARG A 560 12.15 6.94 7.96
N GLU A 561 11.07 7.51 8.50
CA GLU A 561 10.07 6.80 9.28
C GLU A 561 9.42 5.69 8.46
N ASP A 562 9.01 5.98 7.23
CA ASP A 562 8.43 4.99 6.32
C ASP A 562 9.39 3.83 6.03
N LEU A 563 10.67 4.12 5.77
CA LEU A 563 11.67 3.07 5.55
C LEU A 563 11.94 2.26 6.83
N ALA A 564 11.95 2.90 8.00
CA ALA A 564 12.11 2.20 9.27
C ALA A 564 10.94 1.24 9.53
N VAL A 565 9.70 1.67 9.28
CA VAL A 565 8.52 0.78 9.34
C VAL A 565 8.63 -0.35 8.32
N ALA A 566 9.01 -0.05 7.08
CA ALA A 566 9.19 -1.06 6.04
C ALA A 566 10.26 -2.09 6.40
N SER A 567 11.37 -1.68 7.01
CA SER A 567 12.42 -2.56 7.53
C SER A 567 11.91 -3.51 8.61
N VAL A 568 11.18 -2.99 9.60
CA VAL A 568 10.56 -3.81 10.67
C VAL A 568 9.58 -4.80 10.07
N ILE A 569 8.71 -4.35 9.17
CA ILE A 569 7.74 -5.20 8.47
C ILE A 569 8.47 -6.28 7.66
N GLY A 570 9.52 -5.93 6.91
CA GLY A 570 10.32 -6.88 6.16
C GLY A 570 10.92 -7.97 7.06
N GLY A 571 11.47 -7.57 8.21
CA GLY A 571 11.96 -8.49 9.24
C GLY A 571 10.89 -9.43 9.80
N LEU A 572 9.70 -8.91 10.10
CA LEU A 572 8.55 -9.72 10.54
C LEU A 572 8.10 -10.70 9.46
N CYS A 573 8.05 -10.26 8.21
CA CYS A 573 7.63 -11.08 7.08
C CYS A 573 8.65 -12.19 6.79
N LEU A 574 9.94 -11.87 6.67
CA LEU A 574 10.98 -12.85 6.36
C LEU A 574 11.14 -13.92 7.45
N ALA A 575 10.97 -13.54 8.73
CA ALA A 575 11.09 -14.46 9.84
C ALA A 575 9.99 -15.54 9.86
N ASN A 576 8.83 -15.22 9.26
CA ASN A 576 7.61 -16.02 9.35
C ASN A 576 7.13 -16.62 8.01
N ALA A 577 7.61 -16.10 6.87
CA ALA A 577 7.21 -16.57 5.53
C ALA A 577 8.40 -16.88 4.60
N LYS A 578 9.65 -16.89 5.11
CA LYS A 578 10.87 -17.04 4.30
C LYS A 578 11.02 -15.93 3.25
N LEU A 579 11.96 -16.13 2.32
CA LEU A 579 12.35 -15.21 1.25
C LEU A 579 12.32 -15.98 -0.08
N GLY A 580 12.99 -15.49 -1.12
CA GLY A 580 12.98 -16.11 -2.45
C GLY A 580 14.35 -16.10 -3.14
N ALA A 581 14.31 -16.02 -4.47
CA ALA A 581 15.49 -16.07 -5.34
C ALA A 581 16.48 -14.93 -5.11
N VAL A 582 16.03 -13.71 -4.77
CA VAL A 582 16.93 -12.57 -4.52
C VAL A 582 17.89 -12.90 -3.38
N HIS A 583 17.34 -13.29 -2.22
CA HIS A 583 18.17 -13.68 -1.08
C HIS A 583 18.85 -15.03 -1.28
N GLY A 584 18.31 -15.90 -2.15
CA GLY A 584 18.95 -17.15 -2.54
C GLY A 584 20.29 -16.94 -3.25
N PHE A 585 20.36 -15.96 -4.16
CA PHE A 585 21.61 -15.51 -4.76
C PHE A 585 22.46 -14.67 -3.79
N ALA A 586 21.84 -13.73 -3.05
CA ALA A 586 22.59 -12.77 -2.22
C ALA A 586 23.44 -13.45 -1.14
N GLY A 587 22.96 -14.55 -0.56
CA GLY A 587 23.72 -15.33 0.41
C GLY A 587 25.00 -15.95 -0.18
N VAL A 588 24.94 -16.42 -1.43
CA VAL A 588 26.10 -17.00 -2.14
C VAL A 588 27.06 -15.90 -2.60
N LEU A 589 26.54 -14.87 -3.26
CA LEU A 589 27.34 -13.77 -3.79
C LEU A 589 28.10 -13.02 -2.69
N GLY A 590 27.46 -12.75 -1.55
CA GLY A 590 28.12 -12.12 -0.41
C GLY A 590 29.18 -12.99 0.30
N GLY A 591 29.26 -14.28 -0.02
CA GLY A 591 30.37 -15.15 0.40
C GLY A 591 31.54 -15.18 -0.59
N LEU A 592 31.25 -15.03 -1.88
CA LEU A 592 32.25 -15.12 -2.96
C LEU A 592 32.91 -13.77 -3.30
N TYR A 593 32.16 -12.67 -3.15
CA TYR A 593 32.59 -11.34 -3.56
C TYR A 593 32.50 -10.35 -2.40
N PRO A 594 33.34 -9.30 -2.38
CA PRO A 594 33.28 -8.23 -1.40
C PRO A 594 32.14 -7.24 -1.71
N SER A 595 30.91 -7.76 -1.82
CA SER A 595 29.71 -7.00 -2.17
C SER A 595 28.79 -6.80 -0.94
N PRO A 596 28.33 -5.57 -0.64
CA PRO A 596 27.36 -5.34 0.42
C PRO A 596 26.05 -6.08 0.16
N HIS A 597 25.48 -6.74 1.18
CA HIS A 597 24.27 -7.56 1.04
C HIS A 597 23.11 -6.83 0.37
N GLY A 598 22.75 -5.65 0.88
CA GLY A 598 21.65 -4.87 0.33
C GLY A 598 21.88 -4.40 -1.11
N ALA A 599 23.14 -4.19 -1.52
CA ALA A 599 23.47 -3.83 -2.89
C ALA A 599 23.27 -5.00 -3.86
N VAL A 600 23.60 -6.22 -3.41
CA VAL A 600 23.31 -7.44 -4.17
C VAL A 600 21.81 -7.68 -4.29
N CYS A 601 21.05 -7.54 -3.19
CA CYS A 601 19.59 -7.64 -3.22
C CYS A 601 18.99 -6.61 -4.19
N ALA A 602 19.44 -5.36 -4.10
CA ALA A 602 19.02 -4.27 -4.97
C ALA A 602 19.26 -4.56 -6.47
N ALA A 603 20.44 -5.07 -6.83
CA ALA A 603 20.78 -5.38 -8.22
C ALA A 603 19.98 -6.57 -8.78
N LEU A 604 19.58 -7.52 -7.93
CA LEU A 604 18.87 -8.73 -8.32
C LEU A 604 17.34 -8.58 -8.36
N LEU A 605 16.78 -7.72 -7.50
CA LEU A 605 15.33 -7.58 -7.30
C LEU A 605 14.52 -7.50 -8.61
N PRO A 606 14.79 -6.57 -9.55
CA PRO A 606 13.98 -6.46 -10.77
C PRO A 606 14.03 -7.72 -11.63
N PHE A 607 15.19 -8.37 -11.72
CA PHE A 607 15.39 -9.54 -12.58
C PHE A 607 14.84 -10.82 -11.95
N CYS A 608 14.97 -11.00 -10.64
CA CYS A 608 14.29 -12.09 -9.93
C CYS A 608 12.77 -11.94 -10.00
N PHE A 609 12.24 -10.71 -9.86
CA PHE A 609 10.81 -10.43 -10.01
C PHE A 609 10.32 -10.83 -11.42
N SER A 610 10.98 -10.32 -12.47
CA SER A 610 10.65 -10.66 -13.86
C SER A 610 10.82 -12.16 -14.17
N GLY A 611 11.89 -12.78 -13.67
CA GLY A 611 12.17 -14.20 -13.86
C GLY A 611 11.10 -15.10 -13.25
N ASN A 612 10.64 -14.77 -12.03
CA ASN A 612 9.53 -15.47 -11.38
C ASN A 612 8.22 -15.32 -12.16
N VAL A 613 7.91 -14.11 -12.65
CA VAL A 613 6.70 -13.87 -13.47
C VAL A 613 6.73 -14.69 -14.75
N LYS A 614 7.86 -14.72 -15.46
CA LYS A 614 8.03 -15.54 -16.68
C LYS A 614 7.86 -17.03 -16.38
N ALA A 615 8.50 -17.50 -15.31
CA ALA A 615 8.43 -18.88 -14.87
C ALA A 615 7.00 -19.32 -14.52
N LEU A 616 6.26 -18.47 -13.80
CA LEU A 616 4.85 -18.69 -13.46
C LEU A 616 3.95 -18.70 -14.69
N LYS A 617 4.12 -17.75 -15.62
CA LYS A 617 3.36 -17.70 -16.88
C LYS A 617 3.57 -18.95 -17.72
N ALA A 618 4.81 -19.40 -17.88
CA ALA A 618 5.14 -20.61 -18.64
C ALA A 618 4.52 -21.88 -18.05
N ARG A 619 4.25 -21.90 -16.73
CA ARG A 619 3.69 -23.05 -16.01
C ARG A 619 2.19 -22.92 -15.73
N ALA A 620 1.57 -21.78 -16.07
CA ALA A 620 0.19 -21.45 -15.68
C ALA A 620 -0.87 -22.40 -16.27
N GLU A 621 -0.64 -22.95 -17.45
CA GLU A 621 -1.54 -23.95 -18.06
C GLU A 621 -1.51 -25.29 -17.30
N SER A 622 -0.35 -25.64 -16.73
CA SER A 622 -0.13 -26.92 -16.04
C SER A 622 -0.40 -26.89 -14.53
N ASP A 623 -0.30 -25.72 -13.90
CA ASP A 623 -0.53 -25.54 -12.46
C ASP A 623 -1.38 -24.28 -12.21
N PRO A 624 -2.69 -24.44 -11.91
CA PRO A 624 -3.59 -23.33 -11.61
C PRO A 624 -3.13 -22.44 -10.45
N LYS A 625 -2.29 -22.92 -9.53
CA LYS A 625 -1.73 -22.11 -8.44
C LYS A 625 -0.83 -20.98 -8.97
N CYS A 626 -0.25 -21.15 -10.16
CA CYS A 626 0.56 -20.12 -10.79
C CYS A 626 -0.27 -18.87 -11.13
N LEU A 627 -1.55 -19.02 -11.50
CA LEU A 627 -2.43 -17.87 -11.78
C LEU A 627 -2.71 -17.05 -10.52
N ALA A 628 -2.97 -17.73 -9.39
CA ALA A 628 -3.16 -17.06 -8.11
C ALA A 628 -1.89 -16.31 -7.67
N MET A 629 -0.71 -16.91 -7.91
CA MET A 629 0.56 -16.26 -7.60
C MET A 629 0.84 -15.07 -8.53
N LEU A 630 0.56 -15.17 -9.83
CA LEU A 630 0.67 -14.04 -10.77
C LEU A 630 -0.17 -12.85 -10.32
N SER A 631 -1.38 -13.08 -9.81
CA SER A 631 -2.20 -12.00 -9.24
C SER A 631 -1.54 -11.30 -8.05
N LYS A 632 -0.70 -11.99 -7.25
CA LYS A 632 0.08 -11.34 -6.19
C LYS A 632 1.21 -10.49 -6.77
N PHE A 633 1.83 -10.91 -7.87
CA PHE A 633 2.83 -10.09 -8.58
C PHE A 633 2.20 -8.82 -9.19
N ASP A 634 1.00 -8.93 -9.76
CA ASP A 634 0.22 -7.76 -10.19
C ASP A 634 -0.09 -6.86 -8.98
N GLU A 635 -0.49 -7.43 -7.84
CA GLU A 635 -0.73 -6.64 -6.62
C GLU A 635 0.54 -5.91 -6.13
N VAL A 636 1.72 -6.54 -6.20
CA VAL A 636 2.99 -5.85 -5.92
C VAL A 636 3.20 -4.70 -6.90
N ALA A 637 3.02 -4.94 -8.20
CA ALA A 637 3.15 -3.91 -9.22
C ALA A 637 2.23 -2.71 -8.91
N GLN A 638 0.99 -2.97 -8.53
CA GLN A 638 0.03 -1.93 -8.17
C GLN A 638 0.46 -1.11 -6.97
N MET A 639 1.02 -1.76 -5.95
CA MET A 639 1.52 -1.07 -4.76
C MET A 639 2.78 -0.23 -5.03
N VAL A 640 3.73 -0.75 -5.82
CA VAL A 640 5.00 -0.04 -6.06
C VAL A 640 4.83 1.12 -7.03
N THR A 641 3.98 0.96 -8.04
CA THR A 641 3.67 2.02 -9.01
C THR A 641 2.62 3.00 -8.52
N ASN A 642 1.89 2.66 -7.45
CA ASN A 642 0.64 3.32 -7.05
C ASN A 642 -0.38 3.38 -8.21
N ASN A 643 -0.42 2.35 -9.05
CA ASN A 643 -1.34 2.23 -10.18
C ASN A 643 -2.11 0.90 -10.05
N PRO A 644 -3.44 0.91 -9.77
CA PRO A 644 -4.22 -0.31 -9.55
C PRO A 644 -4.39 -1.21 -10.78
N ALA A 645 -4.01 -0.76 -11.98
CA ALA A 645 -3.99 -1.59 -13.19
C ALA A 645 -2.59 -2.06 -13.57
N ALA A 646 -1.55 -1.70 -12.81
CA ALA A 646 -0.20 -2.13 -13.11
C ALA A 646 -0.12 -3.65 -13.12
N THR A 647 0.46 -4.15 -14.20
CA THR A 647 0.79 -5.55 -14.42
C THR A 647 2.13 -5.88 -13.78
N ALA A 648 2.37 -7.16 -13.52
CA ALA A 648 3.65 -7.65 -13.04
C ALA A 648 4.83 -7.20 -13.94
N GLU A 649 4.64 -7.12 -15.26
CA GLU A 649 5.66 -6.58 -16.19
C GLU A 649 6.00 -5.12 -15.88
N GLU A 650 4.99 -4.26 -15.68
CA GLU A 650 5.19 -2.85 -15.33
C GLU A 650 5.81 -2.70 -13.93
N GLY A 651 5.46 -3.60 -13.00
CA GLY A 651 6.11 -3.69 -11.70
C GLY A 651 7.61 -3.98 -11.82
N ALA A 652 8.00 -4.92 -12.68
CA ALA A 652 9.41 -5.22 -12.93
C ALA A 652 10.17 -4.00 -13.50
N LEU A 653 9.58 -3.31 -14.48
CA LEU A 653 10.16 -2.09 -15.06
C LEU A 653 10.28 -0.97 -14.03
N TRP A 654 9.29 -0.81 -13.15
CA TRP A 654 9.35 0.18 -12.08
C TRP A 654 10.46 -0.12 -11.08
N LEU A 655 10.65 -1.41 -10.71
CA LEU A 655 11.73 -1.84 -9.82
C LEU A 655 13.10 -1.61 -10.46
N GLU A 656 13.23 -1.85 -11.76
CA GLU A 656 14.46 -1.58 -12.51
C GLU A 656 14.74 -0.06 -12.56
N SER A 657 13.74 0.75 -12.90
CA SER A 657 13.84 2.21 -12.85
C SER A 657 14.22 2.72 -11.46
N LEU A 658 13.66 2.13 -10.39
CA LEU A 658 14.02 2.48 -9.02
C LEU A 658 15.50 2.15 -8.74
N ALA A 659 15.98 0.98 -9.12
CA ALA A 659 17.39 0.61 -8.92
C ALA A 659 18.34 1.58 -9.67
N VAL A 660 17.98 1.98 -10.89
CA VAL A 660 18.73 2.98 -11.68
C VAL A 660 18.70 4.36 -11.01
N ASP A 661 17.53 4.84 -10.59
CA ASP A 661 17.35 6.15 -9.94
C ASP A 661 18.15 6.27 -8.64
N LEU A 662 18.36 5.15 -7.95
CA LEU A 662 19.12 5.05 -6.70
C LEU A 662 20.62 4.78 -6.92
N GLY A 663 21.07 4.69 -8.17
CA GLY A 663 22.48 4.49 -8.51
C GLY A 663 23.02 3.12 -8.13
N VAL A 664 22.18 2.09 -8.13
CA VAL A 664 22.58 0.72 -7.76
C VAL A 664 23.54 0.17 -8.82
N PRO A 665 24.77 -0.24 -8.45
CA PRO A 665 25.72 -0.81 -9.39
C PRO A 665 25.34 -2.25 -9.75
N LYS A 666 25.75 -2.67 -10.96
CA LYS A 666 25.63 -4.07 -11.41
C LYS A 666 26.55 -5.00 -10.61
N LEU A 667 26.28 -6.31 -10.66
CA LEU A 667 27.09 -7.30 -9.93
C LEU A 667 28.56 -7.37 -10.42
N SER A 668 28.83 -7.10 -11.69
CA SER A 668 30.20 -6.99 -12.23
C SER A 668 31.05 -5.91 -11.55
N ALA A 669 30.44 -4.85 -11.00
CA ALA A 669 31.16 -3.82 -10.25
C ALA A 669 31.79 -4.36 -8.95
N TYR A 670 31.32 -5.50 -8.46
CA TYR A 670 31.86 -6.20 -7.29
C TYR A 670 32.84 -7.33 -7.65
N GLY A 671 33.23 -7.44 -8.93
CA GLY A 671 34.21 -8.41 -9.39
C GLY A 671 33.63 -9.74 -9.87
N MET A 672 32.30 -9.87 -9.98
CA MET A 672 31.67 -11.06 -10.57
C MET A 672 32.04 -11.16 -12.05
N LYS A 673 32.52 -12.34 -12.46
CA LYS A 673 32.89 -12.62 -13.84
C LYS A 673 31.90 -13.57 -14.50
N LYS A 674 31.85 -13.53 -15.83
CA LYS A 674 30.96 -14.38 -16.63
C LYS A 674 31.22 -15.87 -16.40
N GLU A 675 32.47 -16.24 -16.18
CA GLU A 675 32.89 -17.62 -15.96
C GLU A 675 32.38 -18.18 -14.62
N ASP A 676 32.03 -17.31 -13.67
CA ASP A 676 31.54 -17.72 -12.35
C ASP A 676 30.02 -17.95 -12.32
N HIS A 677 29.28 -17.59 -13.37
CA HIS A 677 27.82 -17.60 -13.36
C HIS A 677 27.23 -18.99 -13.09
N GLU A 678 27.73 -20.02 -13.78
CA GLU A 678 27.23 -21.40 -13.60
C GLU A 678 27.47 -21.91 -12.19
N LYS A 679 28.65 -21.62 -11.63
CA LYS A 679 29.01 -21.95 -10.24
C LYS A 679 28.08 -21.26 -9.25
N VAL A 680 27.80 -19.97 -9.43
CA VAL A 680 26.89 -19.20 -8.58
C VAL A 680 25.47 -19.78 -8.64
N VAL A 681 24.97 -20.11 -9.83
CA VAL A 681 23.64 -20.72 -10.00
C VAL A 681 23.56 -22.04 -9.24
N GLU A 682 24.55 -22.93 -9.40
CA GLU A 682 24.54 -24.24 -8.75
C GLU A 682 24.57 -24.12 -7.22
N MET A 683 25.42 -23.23 -6.70
CA MET A 683 25.46 -22.93 -5.25
C MET A 683 24.13 -22.34 -4.74
N SER A 684 23.46 -21.50 -5.53
CA SER A 684 22.25 -20.77 -5.12
C SER A 684 21.01 -21.65 -5.02
N LYS A 685 20.93 -22.73 -5.81
CA LYS A 685 19.83 -23.73 -5.73
C LYS A 685 19.71 -24.35 -4.34
N GLY A 686 20.84 -24.60 -3.68
CA GLY A 686 20.90 -25.21 -2.36
C GLY A 686 20.59 -24.24 -1.20
N SER A 687 20.46 -22.94 -1.48
CA SER A 687 20.27 -21.92 -0.45
C SER A 687 18.90 -22.07 0.25
N SER A 688 18.86 -21.77 1.55
CA SER A 688 17.63 -21.89 2.34
C SER A 688 16.54 -20.92 1.86
N SER A 689 16.93 -19.71 1.44
CA SER A 689 16.01 -18.69 0.93
C SER A 689 15.35 -19.08 -0.39
N MET A 690 16.09 -19.72 -1.31
CA MET A 690 15.53 -20.20 -2.59
C MET A 690 14.35 -21.16 -2.40
N LYS A 691 14.32 -21.91 -1.29
CA LYS A 691 13.22 -22.83 -0.96
C LYS A 691 11.89 -22.12 -0.65
N GLY A 692 11.90 -20.81 -0.39
CA GLY A 692 10.68 -20.02 -0.21
C GLY A 692 10.14 -19.38 -1.50
N ASN A 693 10.87 -19.50 -2.61
CA ASN A 693 10.49 -18.87 -3.89
C ASN A 693 9.11 -19.39 -4.37
N PRO A 694 8.25 -18.52 -4.97
CA PRO A 694 6.89 -18.89 -5.41
C PRO A 694 6.83 -20.09 -6.35
N VAL A 695 7.87 -20.25 -7.16
CA VAL A 695 7.96 -21.26 -8.21
C VAL A 695 9.37 -21.83 -8.24
N PRO A 696 9.57 -23.15 -8.41
CA PRO A 696 10.90 -23.70 -8.62
C PRO A 696 11.50 -23.17 -9.93
N LEU A 697 12.66 -22.54 -9.84
CA LEU A 697 13.41 -22.03 -10.99
C LEU A 697 14.44 -23.06 -11.47
N SER A 698 14.52 -23.27 -12.78
CA SER A 698 15.53 -24.14 -13.40
C SER A 698 16.92 -23.48 -13.39
N SER A 699 17.97 -24.26 -13.68
CA SER A 699 19.33 -23.72 -13.80
C SER A 699 19.41 -22.63 -14.87
N GLU A 700 18.71 -22.86 -15.99
CA GLU A 700 18.67 -21.97 -17.14
C GLU A 700 17.95 -20.67 -16.80
N GLU A 701 16.81 -20.75 -16.09
CA GLU A 701 16.07 -19.57 -15.62
C GLU A 701 16.91 -18.75 -14.62
N LEU A 702 17.57 -19.41 -13.66
CA LEU A 702 18.47 -18.78 -12.71
C LEU A 702 19.68 -18.13 -13.40
N LEU A 703 20.23 -18.78 -14.43
CA LEU A 703 21.36 -18.26 -15.20
C LEU A 703 20.98 -16.99 -15.97
N VAL A 704 19.78 -16.94 -16.57
CA VAL A 704 19.28 -15.74 -17.25
C VAL A 704 19.12 -14.59 -16.25
N ILE A 705 18.51 -14.84 -15.09
CA ILE A 705 18.35 -13.81 -14.04
C ILE A 705 19.72 -13.25 -13.63
N LEU A 706 20.70 -14.12 -13.36
CA LEU A 706 22.02 -13.71 -12.93
C LEU A 706 22.76 -12.91 -14.01
N GLN A 707 22.65 -13.32 -15.27
CA GLN A 707 23.26 -12.62 -16.42
C GLN A 707 22.68 -11.21 -16.63
N GLN A 708 21.39 -11.01 -16.35
CA GLN A 708 20.76 -9.68 -16.46
C GLN A 708 21.23 -8.73 -15.34
N ALA A 709 21.47 -9.26 -14.14
CA ALA A 709 21.98 -8.51 -13.00
C ALA A 709 23.51 -8.23 -13.07
N ALA A 710 24.23 -8.96 -13.92
CA ALA A 710 25.69 -8.92 -14.06
C ALA A 710 26.22 -7.63 -14.70
#